data_AF-A0AAV8V9U8-F1
#
_entry.id   AF-A0AAV8V9U8-F1
#
_cell.length_a   1.000
_cell.length_b   1.000
_cell.length_c   1.000
_cell.angle_alpha   90.00
_cell.angle_beta   90.00
_cell.angle_gamma   90.00
#
_symmetry.space_group_name_H-M   'P 1'
#
loop_
_entity.id
_entity.type
_entity.pdbx_description
1 polymer ?
#
loop_
_entity_poly.entity_id
_entity_poly.type
_entity_poly.pdbx_seq_one_letter_code
_entity_poly.pdbx_strand_id
1 'polypeptide(L)'
;NQHNKEKDTTSISAMQPISTTSDDNDLQEYSFRKYAATYFAKSANYQYSKKPLKYSLHDLPTPDDVLAAQALWITILRFMGDYPEPKFDNPIKDNESIMTKVSQTLTRSFTNRKEYQEIIMHEKKSLTKSDRQKLISMTLKRKNKLLEDVRKGLVEDNYAADSYNDWLHNRRTNNLEKLHFIIGHGILRPELRDEIFAMLCKQLTNNYIKSSYARGWILMSLCVGCFPPSERFINYLRAFIRSGPPGYAPYCEGRLNRTFQNGARMQPPSWLELIATKNKDPINLEITLMDGTIQTVEVDSATTSEEIVIQIASTLSLKDVFGFSLFITLYDKVMSLGSENDHVMDAVSQCEQYAKEQGQHERNCPWRLFLRKEIFTPWHDPAEDSVATNLIYHQIIRGIKAGEYRFNVEADIASIIATQYYIENGSQMNKNVLHTRIGEYLPTYLVKQSQNNLNVWETNIVNAFSNLLCVKQKLSQMKAKEFIVKYAKSTWPILFSKFYEVIQISGPELPKKNMIIAINGSGIFLIDDQEQILLEFTYADISLATYERTAQAMKFILHTVRKEEYVFLTLDAQNLASLVQYILDGLRKRSIYCVVVQDYKHPVNAESFLSLKKGDLIILKGGLNGEKLMTTTWGYGECNTKTGDFPTECIYIVPTLSKPPLDILAAFKKEGYIVEKQEDPTDNPLQHRKYHTLAHYAEEHFRSGGKLTISKKSVLKAARRSSYEKLWKYTNEPIYQPLLNKLLPDEKVSKEACNIFTAILKYMGDLPAPRSKLSNEHTDQIFDEALKNDNLKDEVYCQIMKQLTFNRLSLSEERGWELMYLITGLFLPSSQLLAELQKFLKSRQHPFTEHCLQRLQRCQKVGPRRFPPYSIEVEAIQHKSLEIFHKIYFPDDTDEAFEVDSLTRAIDLCKTIGLRLGLQSTDGFSLFVAISDRVFSVPGNAFFYDFLRELIEWMKASKPSWGSKYDCHSL
;
A
#
# COMPACT_ATOMS: atom_id res chain seq x y z
N ASN A 1 62.46 5.41 41.78
CA ASN A 1 62.31 5.63 40.31
C ASN A 1 61.54 4.44 39.74
N GLN A 2 60.21 4.45 39.83
CA GLN A 2 59.25 4.98 38.85
C GLN A 2 59.07 4.08 37.61
N HIS A 3 58.07 3.19 37.64
CA HIS A 3 56.91 3.19 36.74
C HIS A 3 56.08 1.92 36.98
N ASN A 4 54.80 2.10 37.33
CA ASN A 4 53.86 1.03 37.62
C ASN A 4 52.55 1.27 36.85
N LYS A 5 51.90 0.16 36.49
CA LYS A 5 50.70 0.00 35.65
C LYS A 5 49.50 0.86 36.06
N GLU A 6 48.83 1.47 35.08
CA GLU A 6 47.44 1.92 35.18
C GLU A 6 46.53 1.09 34.28
N LYS A 7 45.41 0.65 34.88
CA LYS A 7 44.24 0.04 34.26
C LYS A 7 43.18 1.13 34.16
N ASP A 8 42.74 1.48 32.95
CA ASP A 8 41.57 2.33 32.75
C ASP A 8 40.30 1.49 32.62
N THR A 9 39.55 1.43 33.71
CA THR A 9 38.13 1.11 33.75
C THR A 9 37.34 2.40 33.58
N THR A 10 36.83 2.71 32.40
CA THR A 10 35.82 3.76 32.21
C THR A 10 34.44 3.19 32.50
N SER A 11 34.04 3.33 33.76
CA SER A 11 32.65 3.26 34.21
C SER A 11 31.83 4.30 33.44
N ILE A 12 30.77 3.84 32.75
CA ILE A 12 29.77 4.72 32.14
C ILE A 12 29.03 5.41 33.28
N SER A 13 29.35 6.70 33.45
CA SER A 13 28.67 7.62 34.35
C SER A 13 27.17 7.59 34.07
N ALA A 14 26.39 7.51 35.14
CA ALA A 14 24.97 7.86 35.14
C ALA A 14 24.77 9.14 34.31
N MET A 15 23.74 9.13 33.45
CA MET A 15 23.30 10.29 32.68
C MET A 15 23.20 11.48 33.63
N GLN A 16 24.10 12.46 33.45
CA GLN A 16 23.91 13.76 34.06
C GLN A 16 22.61 14.33 33.49
N PRO A 17 21.69 14.82 34.33
CA PRO A 17 20.55 15.58 33.84
C PRO A 17 21.10 16.79 33.10
N ILE A 18 20.65 16.98 31.85
CA ILE A 18 20.87 18.23 31.13
C ILE A 18 20.35 19.35 32.03
N SER A 19 21.27 20.20 32.47
CA SER A 19 20.99 21.35 33.32
C SER A 19 20.14 22.35 32.55
N THR A 20 18.83 22.29 32.71
CA THR A 20 17.94 23.44 32.47
C THR A 20 18.04 24.38 33.66
N THR A 21 19.18 25.04 33.84
CA THR A 21 19.42 26.01 34.92
C THR A 21 19.23 27.46 34.46
N SER A 22 18.40 27.74 33.44
CA SER A 22 18.16 29.11 32.96
C SER A 22 16.72 29.65 33.08
N ASP A 23 15.72 28.86 33.50
CA ASP A 23 14.30 29.28 33.44
C ASP A 23 13.65 29.62 34.80
N ASP A 24 14.35 29.46 35.92
CA ASP A 24 13.73 29.59 37.25
C ASP A 24 13.37 31.03 37.65
N ASN A 25 13.98 32.04 37.02
CA ASN A 25 13.69 33.44 37.32
C ASN A 25 12.52 34.01 36.49
N ASP A 26 12.21 33.46 35.32
CA ASP A 26 11.20 34.03 34.41
C ASP A 26 9.76 33.57 34.71
N LEU A 27 9.59 32.44 35.40
CA LEU A 27 8.24 31.89 35.63
C LEU A 27 7.47 32.53 36.80
N GLN A 28 8.13 33.34 37.65
CA GLN A 28 7.48 34.00 38.79
C GLN A 28 6.43 35.04 38.38
N GLU A 29 6.55 35.61 37.18
CA GLU A 29 5.60 36.60 36.67
C GLU A 29 4.28 35.97 36.19
N TYR A 30 4.30 34.67 35.86
CA TYR A 30 3.18 33.94 35.30
C TYR A 30 2.29 33.37 36.41
N SER A 31 1.02 33.81 36.43
CA SER A 31 0.00 33.21 37.30
C SER A 31 -1.28 32.93 36.52
N PHE A 32 -1.92 31.80 36.83
CA PHE A 32 -3.18 31.43 36.19
C PHE A 32 -4.29 32.49 36.39
N ARG A 33 -4.27 33.21 37.51
CA ARG A 33 -5.17 34.34 37.76
C ARG A 33 -4.98 35.47 36.76
N LYS A 34 -3.73 35.85 36.44
CA LYS A 34 -3.43 36.85 35.40
C LYS A 34 -3.92 36.37 34.03
N TYR A 35 -3.61 35.12 33.67
CA TYR A 35 -4.07 34.53 32.42
C TYR A 35 -5.59 34.58 32.26
N ALA A 36 -6.32 34.12 33.29
CA ALA A 36 -7.79 34.12 33.26
C ALA A 36 -8.35 35.55 33.15
N ALA A 37 -7.78 36.53 33.84
CA ALA A 37 -8.22 37.93 33.73
C ALA A 37 -8.04 38.52 32.33
N THR A 38 -7.02 38.07 31.59
CA THR A 38 -6.71 38.56 30.24
C THR A 38 -7.50 37.83 29.15
N TYR A 39 -7.66 36.51 29.26
CA TYR A 39 -8.12 35.68 28.14
C TYR A 39 -9.48 35.02 28.36
N PHE A 40 -10.07 35.05 29.57
CA PHE A 40 -11.39 34.46 29.77
C PHE A 40 -12.50 35.35 29.20
N ALA A 41 -13.27 34.77 28.29
CA ALA A 41 -14.45 35.36 27.71
C ALA A 41 -15.50 35.67 28.79
N LYS A 42 -16.20 36.80 28.60
CA LYS A 42 -17.36 37.22 29.42
C LYS A 42 -17.09 37.24 30.93
N SER A 43 -15.84 37.53 31.34
CA SER A 43 -15.42 37.60 32.76
C SER A 43 -15.75 36.33 33.55
N ALA A 44 -15.53 35.16 32.96
CA ALA A 44 -15.71 33.89 33.65
C ALA A 44 -14.80 33.80 34.90
N ASN A 45 -15.31 33.21 35.99
CA ASN A 45 -14.51 32.97 37.19
C ASN A 45 -13.37 31.97 36.92
N TYR A 46 -12.22 32.13 37.57
CA TYR A 46 -11.06 31.24 37.47
C TYR A 46 -11.01 30.14 38.56
N GLN A 47 -11.93 30.16 39.53
CA GLN A 47 -11.93 29.21 40.65
C GLN A 47 -12.90 28.03 40.44
N TYR A 48 -12.76 26.99 41.26
CA TYR A 48 -13.57 25.77 41.27
C TYR A 48 -15.10 26.04 41.24
N SER A 49 -15.81 25.24 40.45
CA SER A 49 -17.28 25.31 40.32
C SER A 49 -17.89 23.95 40.00
N LYS A 50 -19.09 23.68 40.54
CA LYS A 50 -19.93 22.53 40.15
C LYS A 50 -20.96 22.87 39.07
N LYS A 51 -21.09 24.15 38.73
CA LYS A 51 -22.08 24.62 37.75
C LYS A 51 -21.61 24.34 36.33
N PRO A 52 -22.50 23.86 35.43
CA PRO A 52 -22.21 23.79 34.00
C PRO A 52 -21.83 25.16 33.44
N LEU A 53 -20.91 25.18 32.46
CA LEU A 53 -20.56 26.40 31.74
C LEU A 53 -21.69 26.78 30.79
N LYS A 54 -22.08 28.08 30.81
CA LYS A 54 -23.00 28.64 29.82
C LYS A 54 -22.30 29.00 28.51
N TYR A 55 -21.01 29.32 28.57
CA TYR A 55 -20.15 29.70 27.44
C TYR A 55 -18.76 29.09 27.67
N SER A 56 -17.97 28.91 26.61
CA SER A 56 -16.55 28.54 26.72
C SER A 56 -15.76 29.55 27.56
N LEU A 57 -14.65 29.09 28.14
CA LEU A 57 -13.73 29.96 28.88
C LEU A 57 -12.99 30.90 27.93
N HIS A 58 -12.56 30.42 26.76
CA HIS A 58 -11.98 31.26 25.71
C HIS A 58 -12.99 31.60 24.60
N ASP A 59 -12.66 32.63 23.81
CA ASP A 59 -13.34 32.89 22.54
C ASP A 59 -12.87 31.88 21.49
N LEU A 60 -13.74 30.92 21.18
CA LEU A 60 -13.47 29.83 20.24
C LEU A 60 -13.93 30.19 18.82
N PRO A 61 -13.23 29.72 17.77
CA PRO A 61 -13.46 30.17 16.41
C PRO A 61 -14.77 29.66 15.79
N THR A 62 -15.31 28.54 16.27
CA THR A 62 -16.52 27.93 15.70
C THR A 62 -17.58 27.64 16.77
N PRO A 63 -18.88 27.68 16.43
CA PRO A 63 -19.95 27.34 17.37
C PRO A 63 -19.86 25.88 17.85
N ASP A 64 -19.38 24.97 17.02
CA ASP A 64 -19.18 23.56 17.39
C ASP A 64 -18.06 23.37 18.41
N ASP A 65 -17.02 24.21 18.37
CA ASP A 65 -15.99 24.22 19.40
C ASP A 65 -16.53 24.74 20.73
N VAL A 66 -17.46 25.70 20.70
CA VAL A 66 -18.18 26.16 21.90
C VAL A 66 -19.06 25.04 22.49
N LEU A 67 -19.79 24.31 21.64
CA LEU A 67 -20.57 23.13 22.06
C LEU A 67 -19.66 22.04 22.63
N ALA A 68 -18.53 21.76 21.97
CA ALA A 68 -17.53 20.82 22.45
C ALA A 68 -16.98 21.25 23.82
N ALA A 69 -16.65 22.53 24.01
CA ALA A 69 -16.18 23.06 25.29
C ALA A 69 -17.23 22.88 26.42
N GLN A 70 -18.51 23.10 26.14
CA GLN A 70 -19.60 22.85 27.10
C GLN A 70 -19.71 21.36 27.46
N ALA A 71 -19.63 20.47 26.47
CA ALA A 71 -19.65 19.02 26.69
C ALA A 71 -18.40 18.53 27.44
N LEU A 72 -17.22 19.06 27.11
CA LEU A 72 -15.95 18.79 27.78
C LEU A 72 -16.03 19.18 29.26
N TRP A 73 -16.56 20.36 29.57
CA TRP A 73 -16.72 20.81 30.95
C TRP A 73 -17.56 19.85 31.79
N ILE A 74 -18.73 19.43 31.29
CA ILE A 74 -19.61 18.49 32.00
C ILE A 74 -18.90 17.13 32.16
N THR A 75 -18.18 16.69 31.13
CA THR A 75 -17.42 15.43 31.16
C THR A 75 -16.28 15.48 32.19
N ILE A 76 -15.55 16.60 32.29
CA ILE A 76 -14.53 16.84 33.32
C ILE A 76 -15.16 16.81 34.72
N LEU A 77 -16.29 17.49 34.93
CA LEU A 77 -16.99 17.46 36.21
C LEU A 77 -17.42 16.04 36.59
N ARG A 78 -17.95 15.24 35.65
CA ARG A 78 -18.32 13.83 35.89
C ARG A 78 -17.11 12.97 36.21
N PHE A 79 -16.00 13.16 35.51
CA PHE A 79 -14.75 12.46 35.80
C PHE A 79 -14.27 12.76 37.22
N MET A 80 -14.26 14.03 37.62
CA MET A 80 -13.86 14.49 38.95
C MET A 80 -14.87 14.13 40.05
N GLY A 81 -16.09 13.71 39.70
CA GLY A 81 -17.16 13.38 40.65
C GLY A 81 -17.91 14.61 41.18
N ASP A 82 -17.80 15.74 40.49
CA ASP A 82 -18.43 17.02 40.84
C ASP A 82 -19.82 17.19 40.21
N TYR A 83 -20.20 16.33 39.26
CA TYR A 83 -21.50 16.33 38.58
C TYR A 83 -22.04 14.89 38.44
N PRO A 84 -23.35 14.67 38.61
CA PRO A 84 -23.93 13.33 38.56
C PRO A 84 -23.94 12.71 37.16
N GLU A 85 -23.92 11.38 37.13
CA GLU A 85 -24.16 10.59 35.92
C GLU A 85 -25.64 10.65 35.48
N PRO A 86 -25.94 10.41 34.20
CA PRO A 86 -27.31 10.27 33.71
C PRO A 86 -28.09 9.17 34.45
N LYS A 87 -29.37 9.44 34.73
CA LYS A 87 -30.24 8.52 35.48
C LYS A 87 -30.64 7.29 34.65
N PHE A 88 -30.89 7.49 33.35
CA PHE A 88 -31.30 6.46 32.40
C PHE A 88 -30.13 6.05 31.51
N ASP A 89 -30.10 4.77 31.14
CA ASP A 89 -29.10 4.21 30.23
C ASP A 89 -29.84 3.52 29.08
N ASN A 90 -29.63 3.97 27.85
CA ASN A 90 -30.19 3.29 26.68
C ASN A 90 -29.53 1.91 26.53
N PRO A 91 -30.29 0.81 26.37
CA PRO A 91 -29.76 -0.55 26.36
C PRO A 91 -28.98 -0.92 25.07
N ILE A 92 -28.89 0.00 24.11
CA ILE A 92 -28.19 -0.23 22.85
C ILE A 92 -26.69 -0.12 23.12
N LYS A 93 -26.00 -1.27 23.16
CA LYS A 93 -24.54 -1.31 23.19
C LYS A 93 -23.99 -0.78 21.88
N ASP A 94 -23.56 0.47 21.92
CA ASP A 94 -22.80 1.07 20.85
C ASP A 94 -21.31 0.68 20.99
N ASN A 95 -20.87 -0.16 20.08
CA ASN A 95 -19.50 -0.67 20.00
C ASN A 95 -18.56 0.30 19.26
N GLU A 96 -19.01 1.47 18.80
CA GLU A 96 -18.16 2.43 18.10
C GLU A 96 -17.14 3.09 19.05
N SER A 97 -15.90 3.26 18.58
CA SER A 97 -14.85 3.93 19.34
C SER A 97 -15.20 5.40 19.60
N ILE A 98 -14.79 5.95 20.74
CA ILE A 98 -15.05 7.35 21.07
C ILE A 98 -14.26 8.28 20.16
N MET A 99 -13.04 7.90 19.78
CA MET A 99 -12.26 8.67 18.82
C MET A 99 -12.97 8.81 17.48
N THR A 100 -13.60 7.72 17.01
CA THR A 100 -14.46 7.73 15.82
C THR A 100 -15.60 8.74 16.00
N LYS A 101 -16.35 8.68 17.10
CA LYS A 101 -17.44 9.64 17.36
C LYS A 101 -16.98 11.10 17.40
N VAL A 102 -15.86 11.39 18.08
CA VAL A 102 -15.30 12.75 18.15
C VAL A 102 -14.83 13.22 16.78
N SER A 103 -14.29 12.32 15.95
CA SER A 103 -13.91 12.69 14.58
C SER A 103 -15.12 13.00 13.69
N GLN A 104 -16.27 12.35 13.93
CA GLN A 104 -17.52 12.62 13.19
C GLN A 104 -18.11 13.99 13.54
N THR A 105 -17.80 14.59 14.70
CA THR A 105 -18.28 15.94 15.08
C THR A 105 -17.47 17.09 14.48
N LEU A 106 -16.46 16.81 13.64
CA LEU A 106 -15.69 17.83 12.95
C LEU A 106 -16.53 18.48 11.83
N THR A 107 -16.75 19.79 11.91
CA THR A 107 -17.66 20.57 11.05
C THR A 107 -17.16 20.79 9.61
N ARG A 108 -18.04 21.31 8.74
CA ARG A 108 -17.69 21.92 7.44
C ARG A 108 -16.58 22.99 7.52
N SER A 109 -16.40 23.68 8.65
CA SER A 109 -15.31 24.67 8.85
C SER A 109 -13.92 24.02 8.87
N PHE A 110 -13.79 22.82 9.45
CA PHE A 110 -12.58 21.98 9.34
C PHE A 110 -12.36 21.55 7.88
N THR A 111 -13.45 21.30 7.14
CA THR A 111 -13.37 20.97 5.71
C THR A 111 -13.11 22.15 4.78
N ASN A 112 -13.41 23.38 5.22
CA ASN A 112 -13.11 24.63 4.50
C ASN A 112 -11.67 25.13 4.76
N ARG A 113 -10.90 24.46 5.63
CA ARG A 113 -9.45 24.54 5.55
C ARG A 113 -9.04 23.99 4.19
N LYS A 114 -8.31 24.77 3.39
CA LYS A 114 -7.88 24.39 2.04
C LYS A 114 -7.18 23.01 2.01
N GLU A 115 -6.48 22.67 3.09
CA GLU A 115 -5.93 21.35 3.43
C GLU A 115 -6.88 20.17 3.17
N TYR A 116 -8.11 20.24 3.68
CA TYR A 116 -9.07 19.14 3.63
C TYR A 116 -9.88 19.13 2.33
N GLN A 117 -10.10 20.32 1.73
CA GLN A 117 -10.73 20.48 0.43
C GLN A 117 -9.90 19.90 -0.72
N GLU A 118 -8.56 20.02 -0.67
CA GLU A 118 -7.67 19.45 -1.68
C GLU A 118 -7.60 17.91 -1.59
N ILE A 119 -7.54 17.35 -0.37
CA ILE A 119 -7.61 15.90 -0.13
C ILE A 119 -8.96 15.35 -0.63
N ILE A 120 -10.08 16.04 -0.37
CA ILE A 120 -11.40 15.64 -0.85
C ILE A 120 -11.60 15.88 -2.36
N MET A 121 -11.05 16.94 -2.96
CA MET A 121 -11.15 17.17 -4.41
C MET A 121 -10.36 16.13 -5.21
N HIS A 122 -9.22 15.67 -4.68
CA HIS A 122 -8.45 14.57 -5.27
C HIS A 122 -9.09 13.19 -4.98
N GLU A 123 -9.69 12.97 -3.81
CA GLU A 123 -10.43 11.72 -3.50
C GLU A 123 -11.78 11.60 -4.23
N LYS A 124 -12.54 12.69 -4.41
CA LYS A 124 -13.86 12.69 -5.07
C LYS A 124 -13.78 12.32 -6.56
N LYS A 125 -12.60 12.40 -7.17
CA LYS A 125 -12.38 11.98 -8.55
C LYS A 125 -11.93 10.53 -8.70
N SER A 126 -11.63 9.78 -7.62
CA SER A 126 -10.79 8.57 -7.75
C SER A 126 -11.23 7.30 -7.00
N LEU A 127 -12.32 7.25 -6.21
CA LEU A 127 -12.55 6.09 -5.32
C LEU A 127 -14.00 5.57 -5.28
N THR A 128 -14.14 4.24 -5.33
CA THR A 128 -15.39 3.52 -5.01
C THR A 128 -15.30 2.84 -3.63
N LYS A 129 -16.46 2.61 -2.98
CA LYS A 129 -16.58 2.13 -1.59
C LYS A 129 -15.99 0.73 -1.34
N SER A 130 -15.90 -0.11 -2.39
CA SER A 130 -15.34 -1.47 -2.33
C SER A 130 -13.80 -1.48 -2.29
N ASP A 131 -13.15 -0.57 -3.04
CA ASP A 131 -11.69 -0.47 -3.11
C ASP A 131 -11.08 -0.04 -1.76
N ARG A 132 -11.87 0.66 -0.92
CA ARG A 132 -11.49 1.00 0.46
C ARG A 132 -11.44 -0.24 1.37
N GLN A 133 -12.31 -1.24 1.22
CA GLN A 133 -12.40 -2.35 2.19
C GLN A 133 -11.32 -3.42 2.02
N LYS A 134 -10.74 -3.62 0.83
CA LYS A 134 -9.70 -4.64 0.58
C LYS A 134 -8.28 -4.18 0.98
N LEU A 135 -7.90 -2.95 0.64
CA LEU A 135 -6.60 -2.34 1.02
C LEU A 135 -6.40 -2.23 2.53
N ILE A 136 -7.51 -2.04 3.26
CA ILE A 136 -7.56 -1.85 4.72
C ILE A 136 -7.29 -3.16 5.52
N SER A 137 -7.20 -4.31 4.85
CA SER A 137 -7.08 -5.61 5.52
C SER A 137 -5.63 -6.11 5.72
N MET A 138 -4.65 -5.59 4.97
CA MET A 138 -3.28 -6.15 4.96
C MET A 138 -2.24 -5.31 5.71
N THR A 139 -2.48 -4.03 5.92
CA THR A 139 -1.56 -3.17 6.69
C THR A 139 -2.37 -2.29 7.62
N LEU A 140 -2.41 -2.67 8.89
CA LEU A 140 -3.03 -1.88 9.96
C LEU A 140 -2.40 -0.48 10.12
N LYS A 141 -1.29 -0.18 9.43
CA LYS A 141 -0.40 0.94 9.76
C LYS A 141 -1.15 2.26 9.87
N ARG A 142 -2.14 2.57 9.03
CA ARG A 142 -3.03 3.74 9.23
C ARG A 142 -4.41 3.53 8.62
N LYS A 143 -5.31 2.84 9.34
CA LYS A 143 -6.75 3.13 9.16
C LYS A 143 -7.01 4.58 9.58
N ASN A 144 -6.81 5.54 8.69
CA ASN A 144 -7.30 6.92 8.89
C ASN A 144 -8.82 6.93 8.66
N LYS A 145 -9.55 6.27 9.57
CA LYS A 145 -11.01 6.24 9.69
C LYS A 145 -11.59 7.66 9.74
N LEU A 146 -10.77 8.60 10.21
CA LEU A 146 -11.01 10.05 10.28
C LEU A 146 -11.63 10.63 8.99
N LEU A 147 -11.18 10.24 7.80
CA LEU A 147 -11.74 10.77 6.54
C LEU A 147 -13.12 10.20 6.18
N GLU A 148 -13.40 8.96 6.58
CA GLU A 148 -14.70 8.32 6.37
C GLU A 148 -15.72 8.74 7.45
N ASP A 149 -15.22 8.95 8.66
CA ASP A 149 -15.95 9.42 9.84
C ASP A 149 -16.38 10.88 9.69
N VAL A 150 -15.46 11.78 9.30
CA VAL A 150 -15.80 13.17 8.99
C VAL A 150 -16.84 13.24 7.85
N ARG A 151 -16.77 12.35 6.85
CA ARG A 151 -17.77 12.30 5.76
C ARG A 151 -19.18 11.94 6.23
N LYS A 152 -19.33 11.11 7.28
CA LYS A 152 -20.65 10.80 7.86
C LYS A 152 -21.23 12.03 8.57
N GLY A 153 -20.42 12.77 9.32
CA GLY A 153 -20.84 13.99 10.01
C GLY A 153 -21.23 15.14 9.08
N LEU A 154 -20.68 15.21 7.87
CA LEU A 154 -20.95 16.27 6.88
C LEU A 154 -22.34 16.23 6.21
N VAL A 155 -23.08 15.13 6.39
CA VAL A 155 -24.41 14.93 5.76
C VAL A 155 -25.52 15.61 6.57
N GLU A 156 -25.31 15.85 7.86
CA GLU A 156 -26.33 16.36 8.78
C GLU A 156 -25.84 17.64 9.47
N ASP A 157 -26.44 18.79 9.13
CA ASP A 157 -26.01 20.11 9.63
C ASP A 157 -26.14 20.29 11.18
N ASN A 158 -26.74 19.32 11.90
CA ASN A 158 -26.91 19.33 13.37
C ASN A 158 -26.19 18.17 14.10
N TYR A 159 -25.40 17.34 13.39
CA TYR A 159 -24.83 16.10 13.94
C TYR A 159 -24.03 16.31 15.24
N ALA A 160 -23.22 17.37 15.32
CA ALA A 160 -22.40 17.65 16.50
C ALA A 160 -23.27 17.94 17.74
N ALA A 161 -24.34 18.73 17.59
CA ALA A 161 -25.24 19.06 18.69
C ALA A 161 -25.99 17.81 19.18
N ASP A 162 -26.48 16.98 18.27
CA ASP A 162 -27.19 15.74 18.59
C ASP A 162 -26.26 14.72 19.25
N SER A 163 -25.04 14.57 18.73
CA SER A 163 -24.00 13.68 19.29
C SER A 163 -23.60 14.08 20.72
N TYR A 164 -23.39 15.37 20.99
CA TYR A 164 -23.09 15.84 22.35
C TYR A 164 -24.30 15.74 23.28
N ASN A 165 -25.51 15.98 22.81
CA ASN A 165 -26.72 15.77 23.60
C ASN A 165 -26.87 14.28 23.99
N ASP A 166 -26.65 13.37 23.06
CA ASP A 166 -26.68 11.93 23.32
C ASP A 166 -25.61 11.51 24.34
N TRP A 167 -24.36 11.95 24.14
CA TRP A 167 -23.24 11.72 25.06
C TRP A 167 -23.53 12.22 26.48
N LEU A 168 -24.17 13.39 26.61
CA LEU A 168 -24.41 14.00 27.90
C LEU A 168 -25.63 13.44 28.63
N HIS A 169 -26.68 13.01 27.93
CA HIS A 169 -27.98 12.75 28.55
C HIS A 169 -28.47 11.31 28.45
N ASN A 170 -28.07 10.54 27.44
CA ASN A 170 -28.70 9.27 27.12
C ASN A 170 -27.87 8.02 27.50
N ARG A 171 -26.59 8.20 27.86
CA ARG A 171 -25.65 7.09 28.09
C ARG A 171 -24.82 7.30 29.35
N ARG A 172 -24.65 6.22 30.14
CA ARG A 172 -23.63 6.20 31.21
C ARG A 172 -22.25 5.90 30.62
N THR A 173 -21.24 6.66 31.06
CA THR A 173 -19.87 6.52 30.56
C THR A 173 -18.90 6.12 31.67
N ASN A 174 -17.97 5.24 31.33
CA ASN A 174 -16.90 4.84 32.24
C ASN A 174 -15.76 5.89 32.26
N ASN A 175 -14.79 5.76 33.17
CA ASN A 175 -13.72 6.74 33.29
C ASN A 175 -12.79 6.79 32.06
N LEU A 176 -12.53 5.64 31.43
CA LEU A 176 -11.70 5.56 30.23
C LEU A 176 -12.39 6.24 29.05
N GLU A 177 -13.70 6.06 28.93
CA GLU A 177 -14.53 6.70 27.90
C GLU A 177 -14.52 8.23 28.05
N LYS A 178 -14.66 8.74 29.29
CA LYS A 178 -14.54 10.18 29.56
C LYS A 178 -13.15 10.71 29.21
N LEU A 179 -12.10 9.94 29.48
CA LEU A 179 -10.73 10.31 29.12
C LEU A 179 -10.54 10.37 27.61
N HIS A 180 -11.01 9.35 26.89
CA HIS A 180 -10.97 9.32 25.43
C HIS A 180 -11.75 10.49 24.83
N PHE A 181 -12.88 10.88 25.43
CA PHE A 181 -13.63 12.06 25.01
C PHE A 181 -12.84 13.35 25.26
N ILE A 182 -12.32 13.56 26.47
CA ILE A 182 -11.60 14.80 26.82
C ILE A 182 -10.33 14.95 26.00
N ILE A 183 -9.49 13.92 26.00
CA ILE A 183 -8.17 13.95 25.35
C ILE A 183 -8.31 13.82 23.84
N GLY A 184 -9.29 13.05 23.35
CA GLY A 184 -9.58 12.94 21.92
C GLY A 184 -9.92 14.29 21.29
N HIS A 185 -10.68 15.15 21.97
CA HIS A 185 -10.91 16.52 21.51
C HIS A 185 -9.62 17.35 21.49
N GLY A 186 -8.76 17.24 22.51
CA GLY A 186 -7.48 17.97 22.52
C GLY A 186 -6.48 17.52 21.45
N ILE A 187 -6.52 16.23 21.07
CA ILE A 187 -5.73 15.67 19.96
C ILE A 187 -6.27 16.17 18.61
N LEU A 188 -7.59 15.99 18.38
CA LEU A 188 -8.23 16.26 17.08
C LEU A 188 -8.48 17.76 16.82
N ARG A 189 -8.61 18.58 17.87
CA ARG A 189 -8.89 20.02 17.79
C ARG A 189 -7.85 20.81 18.58
N PRO A 190 -6.73 21.21 17.94
CA PRO A 190 -5.65 21.96 18.59
C PRO A 190 -6.12 23.25 19.29
N GLU A 191 -7.17 23.89 18.78
CA GLU A 191 -7.78 25.10 19.34
C GLU A 191 -8.40 24.89 20.72
N LEU A 192 -8.79 23.64 21.05
CA LEU A 192 -9.38 23.29 22.35
C LEU A 192 -8.32 22.93 23.41
N ARG A 193 -7.03 22.86 23.08
CA ARG A 193 -5.99 22.43 24.03
C ARG A 193 -5.88 23.39 25.21
N ASP A 194 -5.76 24.69 24.95
CA ASP A 194 -5.73 25.72 25.98
C ASP A 194 -7.04 25.75 26.79
N GLU A 195 -8.18 25.56 26.13
CA GLU A 195 -9.50 25.47 26.77
C GLU A 195 -9.56 24.33 27.79
N ILE A 196 -9.14 23.12 27.40
CA ILE A 196 -9.11 21.95 28.27
C ILE A 196 -8.18 22.20 29.47
N PHE A 197 -6.96 22.70 29.24
CA PHE A 197 -6.06 22.97 30.36
C PHE A 197 -6.59 24.07 31.29
N ALA A 198 -7.19 25.13 30.75
CA ALA A 198 -7.81 26.18 31.56
C ALA A 198 -8.99 25.65 32.38
N MET A 199 -9.81 24.74 31.83
CA MET A 199 -10.87 24.06 32.59
C MET A 199 -10.31 23.26 33.77
N LEU A 200 -9.19 22.56 33.56
CA LEU A 200 -8.52 21.79 34.62
C LEU A 200 -7.91 22.71 35.68
N CYS A 201 -7.16 23.74 35.28
CA CYS A 201 -6.59 24.73 36.19
C CYS A 201 -7.69 25.40 37.02
N LYS A 202 -8.83 25.74 36.39
CA LYS A 202 -10.01 26.27 37.07
C LYS A 202 -10.57 25.29 38.11
N GLN A 203 -10.76 24.02 37.75
CA GLN A 203 -11.30 23.00 38.66
C GLN A 203 -10.33 22.57 39.76
N LEU A 204 -9.03 22.85 39.61
CA LEU A 204 -8.01 22.60 40.63
C LEU A 204 -7.77 23.81 41.54
N THR A 205 -8.09 25.03 41.09
CA THR A 205 -7.94 26.26 41.88
C THR A 205 -8.99 26.35 42.99
N ASN A 206 -8.54 26.37 44.25
CA ASN A 206 -9.39 26.44 45.45
C ASN A 206 -10.44 25.31 45.54
N ASN A 207 -10.11 24.13 45.03
CA ASN A 207 -10.98 22.96 45.15
C ASN A 207 -10.81 22.31 46.53
N TYR A 208 -11.84 22.44 47.36
CA TYR A 208 -11.86 21.91 48.72
C TYR A 208 -12.18 20.40 48.80
N ILE A 209 -12.62 19.77 47.71
CA ILE A 209 -13.01 18.36 47.67
C ILE A 209 -11.79 17.51 47.30
N LYS A 210 -11.20 16.84 48.30
CA LYS A 210 -9.96 16.06 48.13
C LYS A 210 -10.02 15.00 47.02
N SER A 211 -11.14 14.28 46.88
CA SER A 211 -11.30 13.25 45.86
C SER A 211 -11.37 13.84 44.45
N SER A 212 -12.11 14.94 44.27
CA SER A 212 -12.18 15.70 43.02
C SER A 212 -10.81 16.28 42.68
N TYR A 213 -10.14 16.94 43.63
CA TYR A 213 -8.80 17.49 43.46
C TYR A 213 -7.78 16.43 43.00
N ALA A 214 -7.77 15.26 43.63
CA ALA A 214 -6.88 14.16 43.24
C ALA A 214 -7.18 13.66 41.81
N ARG A 215 -8.46 13.50 41.44
CA ARG A 215 -8.86 13.11 40.08
C ARG A 215 -8.51 14.17 39.04
N GLY A 216 -8.62 15.45 39.39
CA GLY A 216 -8.21 16.55 38.52
C GLY A 216 -6.72 16.52 38.18
N TRP A 217 -5.85 16.17 39.14
CA TRP A 217 -4.41 16.01 38.88
C TRP A 217 -4.07 14.76 38.06
N ILE A 218 -4.80 13.66 38.24
CA ILE A 218 -4.69 12.48 37.35
C ILE A 218 -5.05 12.89 35.92
N LEU A 219 -6.13 13.65 35.74
CA LEU A 219 -6.56 14.13 34.43
C LEU A 219 -5.54 15.10 33.82
N MET A 220 -5.00 16.03 34.61
CA MET A 220 -3.91 16.92 34.19
C MET A 220 -2.70 16.12 33.69
N SER A 221 -2.27 15.11 34.45
CA SER A 221 -1.14 14.25 34.11
C SER A 221 -1.34 13.48 32.80
N LEU A 222 -2.57 13.02 32.53
CA LEU A 222 -2.90 12.33 31.28
C LEU A 222 -2.93 13.31 30.11
N CYS A 223 -3.52 14.51 30.27
CA CYS A 223 -3.55 15.54 29.22
C CYS A 223 -2.14 15.99 28.81
N VAL A 224 -1.27 16.33 29.77
CA VAL A 224 0.11 16.77 29.47
C VAL A 224 0.98 15.67 28.89
N GLY A 225 0.60 14.39 29.06
CA GLY A 225 1.25 13.25 28.42
C GLY A 225 0.75 12.96 27.00
N CYS A 226 -0.25 13.69 26.51
CA CYS A 226 -0.82 13.48 25.18
C CYS A 226 -0.65 14.67 24.25
N PHE A 227 -0.81 15.91 24.72
CA PHE A 227 -0.63 17.08 23.87
C PHE A 227 -0.06 18.27 24.65
N PRO A 228 0.78 19.11 24.01
CA PRO A 228 1.27 20.34 24.63
C PRO A 228 0.21 21.46 24.57
N PRO A 229 0.20 22.41 25.51
CA PRO A 229 -0.56 23.65 25.38
C PRO A 229 0.02 24.54 24.26
N SER A 230 -0.66 25.64 23.94
CA SER A 230 -0.09 26.64 23.02
C SER A 230 1.11 27.37 23.64
N GLU A 231 1.94 27.99 22.79
CA GLU A 231 3.04 28.87 23.20
C GLU A 231 2.58 30.02 24.10
N ARG A 232 1.32 30.46 23.96
CA ARG A 232 0.73 31.50 24.80
C ARG A 232 0.43 31.01 26.21
N PHE A 233 0.07 29.74 26.39
CA PHE A 233 -0.38 29.21 27.67
C PHE A 233 0.69 28.42 28.44
N ILE A 234 1.75 27.95 27.77
CA ILE A 234 2.76 27.06 28.35
C ILE A 234 3.40 27.58 29.65
N ASN A 235 3.83 28.85 29.69
CA ASN A 235 4.49 29.40 30.88
C ASN A 235 3.53 29.48 32.09
N TYR A 236 2.26 29.82 31.84
CA TYR A 236 1.22 29.81 32.87
C TYR A 236 0.92 28.39 33.36
N LEU A 237 0.87 27.41 32.47
CA LEU A 237 0.66 26.01 32.84
C LEU A 237 1.83 25.46 33.65
N ARG A 238 3.08 25.75 33.26
CA ARG A 238 4.29 25.35 34.01
C ARG A 238 4.28 25.94 35.41
N ALA A 239 4.03 27.25 35.55
CA ALA A 239 3.90 27.89 36.85
C ALA A 239 2.76 27.27 37.70
N PHE A 240 1.64 26.94 37.07
CA PHE A 240 0.53 26.25 37.74
C PHE A 240 0.92 24.83 38.21
N ILE A 241 1.58 24.04 37.37
CA ILE A 241 2.02 22.67 37.71
C ILE A 241 3.02 22.70 38.88
N ARG A 242 4.00 23.62 38.86
CA ARG A 242 5.01 23.76 39.92
C ARG A 242 4.43 24.14 41.27
N SER A 243 3.32 24.89 41.29
CA SER A 243 2.56 25.21 42.51
C SER A 243 1.58 24.10 42.94
N GLY A 244 1.55 22.98 42.21
CA GLY A 244 0.75 21.81 42.49
C GLY A 244 1.24 20.96 43.67
N PRO A 245 0.60 19.82 43.93
CA PRO A 245 0.96 18.94 45.04
C PRO A 245 2.33 18.29 44.78
N PRO A 246 3.24 18.21 45.78
CA PRO A 246 4.62 17.77 45.60
C PRO A 246 4.77 16.39 44.95
N GLY A 247 3.78 15.50 45.10
CA GLY A 247 3.82 14.18 44.50
C GLY A 247 3.40 14.11 43.03
N TYR A 248 2.63 15.07 42.49
CA TYR A 248 2.18 15.07 41.08
C TYR A 248 2.80 16.20 40.26
N ALA A 249 3.17 17.32 40.87
CA ALA A 249 3.82 18.44 40.19
C ALA A 249 5.05 18.02 39.35
N PRO A 250 6.09 17.37 39.91
CA PRO A 250 7.25 16.95 39.12
C PRO A 250 6.92 15.87 38.10
N TYR A 251 5.95 15.00 38.40
CA TYR A 251 5.50 13.94 37.48
C TYR A 251 4.80 14.53 36.24
N CYS A 252 3.92 15.52 36.43
CA CYS A 252 3.28 16.26 35.34
C CYS A 252 4.27 17.10 34.53
N GLU A 253 5.22 17.77 35.20
CA GLU A 253 6.25 18.58 34.52
C GLU A 253 7.17 17.71 33.66
N GLY A 254 7.62 16.56 34.18
CA GLY A 254 8.39 15.58 33.40
C GLY A 254 7.64 15.08 32.18
N ARG A 255 6.36 14.69 32.34
CA ARG A 255 5.50 14.25 31.22
C ARG A 255 5.28 15.34 30.19
N LEU A 256 5.07 16.59 30.62
CA LEU A 256 4.94 17.73 29.72
C LEU A 256 6.20 17.93 28.89
N ASN A 257 7.38 17.91 29.52
CA ASN A 257 8.66 18.07 28.83
C ASN A 257 8.89 16.94 27.81
N ARG A 258 8.55 15.70 28.17
CA ARG A 258 8.60 14.55 27.26
C ARG A 258 7.69 14.73 26.04
N THR A 259 6.45 15.19 26.23
CA THR A 259 5.52 15.51 25.13
C THR A 259 6.02 16.65 24.25
N PHE A 260 6.74 17.64 24.78
CA PHE A 260 7.37 18.68 23.95
C PHE A 260 8.53 18.14 23.12
N GLN A 261 9.30 17.19 23.66
CA GLN A 261 10.43 16.58 22.96
C GLN A 261 9.95 15.67 21.81
N ASN A 262 8.97 14.80 22.08
CA ASN A 262 8.57 13.75 21.13
C ASN A 262 7.30 14.10 20.32
N GLY A 263 6.63 15.20 20.66
CA GLY A 263 5.46 15.71 19.96
C GLY A 263 4.13 15.25 20.55
N ALA A 264 3.04 15.68 19.91
CA ALA A 264 1.69 15.31 20.35
C ALA A 264 1.33 13.89 19.91
N ARG A 265 0.63 13.17 20.78
CA ARG A 265 0.04 11.85 20.53
C ARG A 265 -1.09 11.94 19.51
N MET A 266 -1.31 10.84 18.80
CA MET A 266 -2.40 10.68 17.83
C MET A 266 -3.60 9.90 18.41
N GLN A 267 -3.43 9.27 19.56
CA GLN A 267 -4.48 8.49 20.23
C GLN A 267 -4.59 8.88 21.71
N PRO A 268 -5.78 8.71 22.31
CA PRO A 268 -5.97 8.96 23.73
C PRO A 268 -5.25 7.88 24.56
N PRO A 269 -5.07 8.10 25.88
CA PRO A 269 -4.39 7.15 26.75
C PRO A 269 -5.04 5.78 26.73
N SER A 270 -4.21 4.75 26.72
CA SER A 270 -4.59 3.37 26.97
C SER A 270 -5.05 3.16 28.42
N TRP A 271 -5.69 2.03 28.66
CA TRP A 271 -6.04 1.54 29.98
C TRP A 271 -4.79 1.38 30.86
N LEU A 272 -3.67 0.91 30.29
CA LEU A 272 -2.39 0.82 31.00
C LEU A 272 -1.91 2.18 31.51
N GLU A 273 -1.96 3.22 30.67
CA GLU A 273 -1.53 4.58 31.07
C GLU A 273 -2.40 5.14 32.20
N LEU A 274 -3.70 4.85 32.18
CA LEU A 274 -4.63 5.27 33.24
C LEU A 274 -4.26 4.63 34.58
N ILE A 275 -4.01 3.32 34.60
CA ILE A 275 -3.65 2.61 35.84
C ILE A 275 -2.28 3.06 36.34
N ALA A 276 -1.29 3.12 35.45
CA ALA A 276 0.05 3.60 35.77
C ALA A 276 0.03 5.02 36.34
N THR A 277 -0.71 5.95 35.73
CA THR A 277 -0.84 7.33 36.24
C THR A 277 -1.55 7.40 37.58
N LYS A 278 -2.56 6.55 37.81
CA LYS A 278 -3.31 6.53 39.07
C LYS A 278 -2.44 6.06 40.24
N ASN A 279 -1.60 5.06 40.01
CA ASN A 279 -0.73 4.47 41.03
C ASN A 279 0.66 5.12 41.08
N LYS A 280 1.05 5.85 40.03
CA LYS A 280 2.43 6.31 39.76
C LYS A 280 3.41 5.16 39.58
N ASP A 281 2.92 4.06 39.01
CA ASP A 281 3.74 2.91 38.67
C ASP A 281 4.38 3.15 37.28
N PRO A 282 5.63 2.69 37.06
CA PRO A 282 6.22 2.68 35.72
C PRO A 282 5.44 1.74 34.80
N ILE A 283 5.39 2.07 33.51
CA ILE A 283 4.80 1.19 32.49
C ILE A 283 5.93 0.31 31.95
N ASN A 284 5.85 -0.99 32.19
CA ASN A 284 6.82 -1.95 31.65
C ASN A 284 6.17 -2.72 30.49
N LEU A 285 6.77 -2.62 29.31
CA LEU A 285 6.35 -3.37 28.12
C LEU A 285 7.28 -4.56 27.87
N GLU A 286 6.68 -5.68 27.49
CA GLU A 286 7.41 -6.90 27.10
C GLU A 286 7.55 -6.95 25.57
N ILE A 287 8.79 -6.92 25.09
CA ILE A 287 9.14 -7.04 23.67
C ILE A 287 9.71 -8.42 23.42
N THR A 288 9.05 -9.20 22.58
CA THR A 288 9.50 -10.54 22.18
C THR A 288 10.50 -10.42 21.03
N LEU A 289 11.70 -10.96 21.21
CA LEU A 289 12.72 -11.04 20.17
C LEU A 289 12.50 -12.25 19.26
N MET A 290 13.12 -12.24 18.09
CA MET A 290 12.93 -13.30 17.09
C MET A 290 13.54 -14.65 17.48
N ASP A 291 14.47 -14.67 18.44
CA ASP A 291 14.97 -15.91 19.05
C ASP A 291 14.03 -16.47 20.14
N GLY A 292 12.99 -15.73 20.53
CA GLY A 292 12.01 -16.11 21.56
C GLY A 292 12.32 -15.57 22.95
N THR A 293 13.44 -14.88 23.15
CA THR A 293 13.70 -14.17 24.41
C THR A 293 12.79 -12.95 24.54
N ILE A 294 12.52 -12.52 25.77
CA ILE A 294 11.66 -11.37 26.07
C ILE A 294 12.51 -10.31 26.75
N GLN A 295 12.44 -9.07 26.25
CA GLN A 295 13.04 -7.91 26.87
C GLN A 295 11.96 -7.02 27.48
N THR A 296 12.14 -6.67 28.76
CA THR A 296 11.25 -5.74 29.45
C THR A 296 11.83 -4.33 29.38
N VAL A 297 11.05 -3.40 28.84
CA VAL A 297 11.45 -2.00 28.67
C VAL A 297 10.48 -1.10 29.44
N GLU A 298 11.03 -0.23 30.27
CA GLU A 298 10.27 0.82 30.95
C GLU A 298 9.95 1.94 29.95
N VAL A 299 8.69 2.34 29.89
CA VAL A 299 8.18 3.35 28.96
C VAL A 299 7.32 4.38 29.68
N ASP A 300 7.19 5.54 29.05
CA ASP A 300 6.21 6.57 29.40
C ASP A 300 5.22 6.81 28.25
N SER A 301 4.32 7.77 28.44
CA SER A 301 3.31 8.09 27.41
C SER A 301 3.89 8.70 26.14
N ALA A 302 5.08 9.27 26.18
CA ALA A 302 5.74 9.90 25.05
C ALA A 302 6.78 8.99 24.38
N THR A 303 6.99 7.77 24.89
CA THR A 303 8.00 6.85 24.37
C THR A 303 7.74 6.49 22.91
N THR A 304 8.77 6.69 22.07
CA THR A 304 8.72 6.38 20.62
C THR A 304 9.27 4.99 20.33
N SER A 305 8.97 4.47 19.12
CA SER A 305 9.53 3.20 18.66
C SER A 305 11.06 3.26 18.53
N GLU A 306 11.62 4.40 18.11
CA GLU A 306 13.08 4.63 18.08
C GLU A 306 13.73 4.46 19.46
N GLU A 307 13.18 5.09 20.51
CA GLU A 307 13.72 5.01 21.87
C GLU A 307 13.76 3.56 22.38
N ILE A 308 12.69 2.79 22.16
CA ILE A 308 12.64 1.37 22.54
C ILE A 308 13.68 0.56 21.77
N VAL A 309 13.81 0.77 20.46
CA VAL A 309 14.79 0.06 19.63
C VAL A 309 16.22 0.36 20.09
N ILE A 310 16.55 1.63 20.39
CA ILE A 310 17.86 2.04 20.88
C ILE A 310 18.16 1.42 22.26
N GLN A 311 17.17 1.38 23.16
CA GLN A 311 17.33 0.78 24.49
C GLN A 311 17.57 -0.73 24.40
N ILE A 312 16.80 -1.44 23.57
CA ILE A 312 17.00 -2.87 23.35
C ILE A 312 18.36 -3.13 22.67
N ALA A 313 18.72 -2.32 21.68
CA ALA A 313 20.01 -2.44 20.99
C ALA A 313 21.19 -2.27 21.96
N SER A 314 21.11 -1.28 22.86
CA SER A 314 22.13 -1.06 23.90
C SER A 314 22.22 -2.24 24.87
N THR A 315 21.07 -2.77 25.29
CA THR A 315 21.00 -3.94 26.20
C THR A 315 21.59 -5.21 25.57
N LEU A 316 21.36 -5.41 24.27
CA LEU A 316 21.85 -6.57 23.52
C LEU A 316 23.26 -6.37 22.94
N SER A 317 23.86 -5.18 23.08
CA SER A 317 25.08 -4.78 22.36
C SER A 317 24.99 -4.97 20.84
N LEU A 318 23.81 -4.69 20.28
CA LEU A 318 23.53 -4.73 18.84
C LEU A 318 24.23 -3.54 18.16
N LYS A 319 25.12 -3.83 17.20
CA LYS A 319 25.88 -2.83 16.45
C LYS A 319 25.15 -2.39 15.18
N ASP A 320 24.62 -3.34 14.40
CA ASP A 320 23.82 -3.05 13.20
C ASP A 320 22.33 -2.90 13.56
N VAL A 321 21.99 -1.76 14.15
CA VAL A 321 20.61 -1.44 14.57
C VAL A 321 19.71 -1.11 13.37
N PHE A 322 20.29 -0.64 12.26
CA PHE A 322 19.51 -0.13 11.13
C PHE A 322 18.54 -1.20 10.61
N GLY A 323 17.29 -0.79 10.40
CA GLY A 323 16.27 -1.63 9.79
C GLY A 323 15.67 -2.69 10.71
N PHE A 324 16.06 -2.75 11.98
CA PHE A 324 15.21 -3.35 13.01
C PHE A 324 14.09 -2.39 13.37
N SER A 325 12.87 -2.92 13.41
CA SER A 325 11.67 -2.15 13.71
C SER A 325 10.81 -2.88 14.74
N LEU A 326 10.05 -2.09 15.50
CA LEU A 326 9.07 -2.60 16.45
C LEU A 326 7.78 -2.94 15.71
N PHE A 327 7.17 -4.06 16.05
CA PHE A 327 5.89 -4.51 15.52
C PHE A 327 4.93 -4.81 16.66
N ILE A 328 3.65 -4.53 16.46
CA ILE A 328 2.58 -4.94 17.35
C ILE A 328 1.66 -5.92 16.62
N THR A 329 1.23 -6.95 17.33
CA THR A 329 0.26 -7.93 16.82
C THR A 329 -0.98 -7.92 17.68
N LEU A 330 -2.14 -8.14 17.06
CA LEU A 330 -3.42 -8.28 17.74
C LEU A 330 -4.28 -9.28 16.96
N TYR A 331 -4.59 -10.43 17.58
CA TYR A 331 -5.19 -11.58 16.89
C TYR A 331 -4.33 -11.99 15.68
N ASP A 332 -4.93 -12.09 14.49
CA ASP A 332 -4.23 -12.45 13.25
C ASP A 332 -3.64 -11.24 12.51
N LYS A 333 -3.65 -10.06 13.12
CA LYS A 333 -3.18 -8.82 12.48
C LYS A 333 -1.83 -8.38 13.01
N VAL A 334 -0.97 -7.89 12.11
CA VAL A 334 0.36 -7.39 12.42
C VAL A 334 0.48 -5.96 11.92
N MET A 335 1.10 -5.09 12.71
CA MET A 335 1.35 -3.69 12.39
C MET A 335 2.81 -3.36 12.69
N SER A 336 3.50 -2.74 11.73
CA SER A 336 4.82 -2.15 11.95
C SER A 336 4.64 -0.80 12.65
N LEU A 337 5.43 -0.53 13.69
CA LEU A 337 5.59 0.77 14.34
C LEU A 337 6.90 1.46 13.90
N GLY A 338 7.63 0.82 12.98
CA GLY A 338 8.91 1.32 12.51
C GLY A 338 9.96 1.41 13.61
N SER A 339 10.86 2.36 13.40
CA SER A 339 11.99 2.68 14.30
C SER A 339 12.17 4.20 14.34
N GLU A 340 11.06 4.92 14.30
CA GLU A 340 10.98 6.37 14.10
C GLU A 340 10.20 7.02 15.26
N ASN A 341 9.52 8.13 14.97
CA ASN A 341 8.82 8.97 15.95
C ASN A 341 7.39 8.48 16.29
N ASP A 342 7.03 7.25 15.93
CA ASP A 342 5.71 6.71 16.25
C ASP A 342 5.64 6.37 17.75
N HIS A 343 4.64 6.92 18.43
CA HIS A 343 4.43 6.67 19.86
C HIS A 343 3.90 5.26 20.11
N VAL A 344 4.59 4.47 20.93
CA VAL A 344 4.24 3.06 21.15
C VAL A 344 2.89 2.92 21.84
N MET A 345 2.59 3.84 22.76
CA MET A 345 1.31 3.84 23.48
C MET A 345 0.13 4.24 22.59
N ASP A 346 0.34 4.88 21.43
CA ASP A 346 -0.73 5.08 20.45
C ASP A 346 -1.16 3.76 19.82
N ALA A 347 -0.20 2.88 19.50
CA ALA A 347 -0.48 1.57 18.95
C ALA A 347 -1.20 0.66 19.96
N VAL A 348 -0.79 0.71 21.23
CA VAL A 348 -1.45 -0.02 22.33
C VAL A 348 -2.89 0.47 22.49
N SER A 349 -3.10 1.79 22.54
CA SER A 349 -4.44 2.39 22.63
C SER A 349 -5.34 2.01 21.46
N GLN A 350 -4.81 1.97 20.23
CA GLN A 350 -5.56 1.48 19.06
C GLN A 350 -5.94 0.01 19.19
N CYS A 351 -5.05 -0.83 19.70
CA CYS A 351 -5.34 -2.25 19.92
C CYS A 351 -6.47 -2.43 20.94
N GLU A 352 -6.45 -1.70 22.05
CA GLU A 352 -7.51 -1.71 23.05
C GLU A 352 -8.85 -1.24 22.48
N GLN A 353 -8.85 -0.15 21.70
CA GLN A 353 -10.05 0.35 21.02
C GLN A 353 -10.59 -0.68 20.02
N TYR A 354 -9.73 -1.32 19.24
CA TYR A 354 -10.14 -2.35 18.28
C TYR A 354 -10.73 -3.58 19.00
N ALA A 355 -10.12 -4.03 20.10
CA ALA A 355 -10.66 -5.13 20.89
C ALA A 355 -12.03 -4.78 21.49
N LYS A 356 -12.22 -3.52 21.92
CA LYS A 356 -13.51 -3.02 22.38
C LYS A 356 -14.59 -3.03 21.30
N GLU A 357 -14.24 -2.63 20.05
CA GLU A 357 -15.16 -2.73 18.91
C GLU A 357 -15.64 -4.18 18.67
N GLN A 358 -14.80 -5.17 18.98
CA GLN A 358 -15.11 -6.60 18.92
C GLN A 358 -15.83 -7.13 20.18
N GLY A 359 -16.19 -6.26 21.14
CA GLY A 359 -16.91 -6.62 22.36
C GLY A 359 -16.04 -7.15 23.50
N GLN A 360 -14.71 -7.06 23.39
CA GLN A 360 -13.77 -7.43 24.46
C GLN A 360 -13.50 -6.25 25.40
N HIS A 361 -13.10 -6.55 26.64
CA HIS A 361 -12.72 -5.52 27.61
C HIS A 361 -11.27 -5.06 27.36
N GLU A 362 -10.98 -3.76 27.48
CA GLU A 362 -9.69 -3.15 27.13
C GLU A 362 -8.52 -3.81 27.89
N ARG A 363 -8.71 -4.12 29.18
CA ARG A 363 -7.76 -4.86 30.03
C ARG A 363 -7.31 -6.22 29.48
N ASN A 364 -8.17 -6.93 28.76
CA ASN A 364 -7.93 -8.30 28.31
C ASN A 364 -7.44 -8.35 26.84
N CYS A 365 -7.05 -7.21 26.28
CA CYS A 365 -6.61 -7.11 24.90
C CYS A 365 -5.30 -7.90 24.68
N PRO A 366 -5.29 -8.92 23.81
CA PRO A 366 -4.14 -9.83 23.67
C PRO A 366 -3.12 -9.30 22.64
N TRP A 367 -2.70 -8.04 22.78
CA TRP A 367 -1.65 -7.51 21.91
C TRP A 367 -0.25 -7.98 22.35
N ARG A 368 0.68 -8.07 21.40
CA ARG A 368 2.10 -8.43 21.67
C ARG A 368 3.05 -7.60 20.83
N LEU A 369 4.17 -7.19 21.42
CA LEU A 369 5.23 -6.43 20.75
C LEU A 369 6.39 -7.34 20.35
N PHE A 370 6.94 -7.09 19.16
CA PHE A 370 8.08 -7.84 18.61
C PHE A 370 9.11 -6.91 18.00
N LEU A 371 10.39 -7.25 18.17
CA LEU A 371 11.49 -6.59 17.45
C LEU A 371 11.94 -7.50 16.30
N ARG A 372 11.82 -7.05 15.05
CA ARG A 372 12.22 -7.83 13.87
C ARG A 372 12.91 -6.94 12.83
N LYS A 373 13.68 -7.56 11.93
CA LYS A 373 14.30 -6.89 10.78
C LYS A 373 13.21 -6.62 9.73
N GLU A 374 12.97 -5.34 9.45
CA GLU A 374 12.03 -4.87 8.44
C GLU A 374 12.73 -4.56 7.11
N ILE A 375 13.92 -3.97 7.15
CA ILE A 375 14.65 -3.56 5.94
C ILE A 375 16.15 -3.84 6.06
N PHE A 376 16.78 -4.23 4.95
CA PHE A 376 18.25 -4.34 4.83
C PHE A 376 18.84 -3.12 4.13
N THR A 377 20.02 -2.67 4.56
CA THR A 377 20.82 -1.75 3.73
C THR A 377 21.35 -2.49 2.49
N PRO A 378 21.57 -1.78 1.37
CA PRO A 378 22.23 -2.36 0.20
C PRO A 378 23.59 -2.99 0.53
N TRP A 379 24.35 -2.39 1.46
CA TRP A 379 25.67 -2.84 1.91
C TRP A 379 25.67 -3.74 3.15
N HIS A 380 24.51 -4.23 3.63
CA HIS A 380 24.45 -5.08 4.82
C HIS A 380 25.36 -6.30 4.70
N ASP A 381 26.27 -6.47 5.67
CA ASP A 381 27.12 -7.65 5.83
C ASP A 381 26.88 -8.34 7.18
N PRO A 382 26.29 -9.55 7.18
CA PRO A 382 26.05 -10.36 8.38
C PRO A 382 27.29 -10.67 9.24
N ALA A 383 28.50 -10.54 8.69
CA ALA A 383 29.74 -10.78 9.44
C ALA A 383 30.08 -9.65 10.43
N GLU A 384 29.52 -8.45 10.27
CA GLU A 384 29.82 -7.28 11.12
C GLU A 384 29.23 -7.40 12.53
N ASP A 385 28.08 -8.07 12.66
CA ASP A 385 27.34 -8.19 13.90
C ASP A 385 26.71 -9.58 14.09
N SER A 386 27.28 -10.34 15.03
CA SER A 386 26.79 -11.69 15.35
C SER A 386 25.42 -11.70 16.03
N VAL A 387 25.09 -10.67 16.80
CA VAL A 387 23.80 -10.56 17.51
C VAL A 387 22.70 -10.29 16.49
N ALA A 388 22.92 -9.33 15.58
CA ALA A 388 22.00 -9.05 14.48
C ALA A 388 21.74 -10.31 13.64
N THR A 389 22.82 -10.97 13.20
CA THR A 389 22.72 -12.18 12.38
C THR A 389 21.99 -13.32 13.09
N ASN A 390 22.15 -13.47 14.42
CA ASN A 390 21.39 -14.47 15.17
C ASN A 390 19.88 -14.18 15.18
N LEU A 391 19.49 -12.93 15.46
CA LEU A 391 18.08 -12.52 15.48
C LEU A 391 17.43 -12.67 14.10
N ILE A 392 18.12 -12.21 13.05
CA ILE A 392 17.63 -12.28 11.67
C ILE A 392 17.53 -13.75 11.21
N TYR A 393 18.50 -14.60 11.57
CA TYR A 393 18.42 -16.03 11.30
C TYR A 393 17.15 -16.66 11.91
N HIS A 394 16.88 -16.43 13.19
CA HIS A 394 15.68 -16.98 13.82
C HIS A 394 14.39 -16.43 13.22
N GLN A 395 14.37 -15.16 12.79
CA GLN A 395 13.26 -14.59 12.02
C GLN A 395 13.02 -15.35 10.72
N ILE A 396 14.07 -15.57 9.92
CA ILE A 396 13.96 -16.26 8.63
C ILE A 396 13.46 -17.69 8.84
N ILE A 397 14.03 -18.46 9.76
CA ILE A 397 13.62 -19.85 9.99
C ILE A 397 12.15 -19.93 10.45
N ARG A 398 11.72 -19.06 11.37
CA ARG A 398 10.31 -19.01 11.81
C ARG A 398 9.38 -18.61 10.66
N GLY A 399 9.76 -17.62 9.86
CA GLY A 399 8.98 -17.17 8.72
C GLY A 399 8.87 -18.23 7.61
N ILE A 400 9.92 -19.00 7.36
CA ILE A 400 9.88 -20.14 6.42
C ILE A 400 8.90 -21.20 6.93
N LYS A 401 8.98 -21.55 8.23
CA LYS A 401 8.09 -22.56 8.84
C LYS A 401 6.61 -22.14 8.79
N ALA A 402 6.34 -20.86 9.03
CA ALA A 402 5.01 -20.26 8.96
C ALA A 402 4.50 -20.02 7.52
N GLY A 403 5.39 -20.05 6.52
CA GLY A 403 5.05 -19.78 5.13
C GLY A 403 5.00 -18.29 4.74
N GLU A 404 5.59 -17.41 5.56
CA GLU A 404 5.85 -15.99 5.25
C GLU A 404 6.91 -15.88 4.14
N TYR A 405 7.99 -16.66 4.25
CA TYR A 405 9.06 -16.73 3.25
C TYR A 405 8.91 -18.00 2.41
N ARG A 406 8.37 -17.84 1.19
CA ARG A 406 8.14 -18.96 0.26
C ARG A 406 9.28 -19.09 -0.75
N PHE A 407 9.52 -20.32 -1.16
CA PHE A 407 10.52 -20.67 -2.16
C PHE A 407 9.83 -21.07 -3.46
N ASN A 408 10.44 -20.71 -4.59
CA ASN A 408 9.99 -21.14 -5.91
C ASN A 408 10.61 -22.49 -6.32
N VAL A 409 11.68 -22.91 -5.63
CA VAL A 409 12.48 -24.10 -5.96
C VAL A 409 12.64 -24.99 -4.74
N GLU A 410 12.26 -26.26 -4.83
CA GLU A 410 12.33 -27.23 -3.72
C GLU A 410 13.78 -27.50 -3.27
N ALA A 411 14.75 -27.45 -4.19
CA ALA A 411 16.16 -27.65 -3.88
C ALA A 411 16.70 -26.59 -2.89
N ASP A 412 16.20 -25.36 -2.96
CA ASP A 412 16.58 -24.29 -2.05
C ASP A 412 16.04 -24.54 -0.64
N ILE A 413 14.82 -25.07 -0.54
CA ILE A 413 14.21 -25.49 0.74
C ILE A 413 15.09 -26.57 1.40
N ALA A 414 15.48 -27.59 0.62
CA ALA A 414 16.34 -28.66 1.11
C ALA A 414 17.71 -28.13 1.56
N SER A 415 18.29 -27.17 0.85
CA SER A 415 19.56 -26.53 1.19
C SER A 415 19.49 -25.71 2.49
N ILE A 416 18.43 -24.92 2.67
CA ILE A 416 18.23 -24.11 3.89
C ILE A 416 17.98 -25.02 5.09
N ILE A 417 17.15 -26.06 4.95
CA ILE A 417 16.91 -27.04 6.03
C ILE A 417 18.20 -27.80 6.36
N ALA A 418 18.98 -28.23 5.36
CA ALA A 418 20.27 -28.86 5.59
C ALA A 418 21.24 -27.91 6.34
N THR A 419 21.22 -26.62 6.01
CA THR A 419 22.02 -25.61 6.72
C THR A 419 21.53 -25.39 8.14
N GLN A 420 20.21 -25.40 8.39
CA GLN A 420 19.65 -25.37 9.74
C GLN A 420 20.07 -26.60 10.55
N TYR A 421 19.98 -27.79 9.97
CA TYR A 421 20.44 -29.02 10.61
C TYR A 421 21.94 -28.94 10.97
N TYR A 422 22.77 -28.40 10.09
CA TYR A 422 24.20 -28.15 10.37
C TYR A 422 24.41 -27.21 11.55
N ILE A 423 23.61 -26.14 11.65
CA ILE A 423 23.69 -25.18 12.76
C ILE A 423 23.34 -25.83 14.09
N GLU A 424 22.35 -26.72 14.13
CA GLU A 424 21.90 -27.38 15.36
C GLU A 424 22.76 -28.60 15.76
N ASN A 425 23.18 -29.43 14.79
CA ASN A 425 23.78 -30.75 15.04
C ASN A 425 25.25 -30.86 14.62
N GLY A 426 25.81 -29.84 13.96
CA GLY A 426 27.20 -29.81 13.51
C GLY A 426 27.47 -30.55 12.20
N SER A 427 28.73 -30.93 11.96
CA SER A 427 29.19 -31.43 10.66
C SER A 427 28.85 -32.90 10.37
N GLN A 428 28.26 -33.63 11.33
CA GLN A 428 27.92 -35.04 11.16
C GLN A 428 26.43 -35.21 10.90
N MET A 429 26.10 -35.88 9.79
CA MET A 429 24.73 -36.17 9.40
C MET A 429 24.22 -37.44 10.10
N ASN A 430 23.19 -37.31 10.96
CA ASN A 430 22.53 -38.43 11.60
C ASN A 430 21.10 -38.57 11.04
N LYS A 431 20.90 -39.59 10.20
CA LYS A 431 19.62 -39.84 9.53
C LYS A 431 18.47 -40.08 10.52
N ASN A 432 18.72 -40.77 11.64
CA ASN A 432 17.67 -41.06 12.62
C ASN A 432 17.16 -39.78 13.31
N VAL A 433 18.08 -38.84 13.60
CA VAL A 433 17.72 -37.54 14.18
C VAL A 433 16.94 -36.70 13.17
N LEU A 434 17.41 -36.66 11.91
CA LEU A 434 16.69 -35.97 10.84
C LEU A 434 15.28 -36.55 10.66
N HIS A 435 15.14 -37.87 10.52
CA HIS A 435 13.85 -38.54 10.33
C HIS A 435 12.88 -38.23 11.48
N THR A 436 13.35 -38.16 12.72
CA THR A 436 12.48 -37.87 13.88
C THR A 436 12.04 -36.40 13.90
N ARG A 437 12.92 -35.48 13.50
CA ARG A 437 12.70 -34.02 13.62
C ARG A 437 12.36 -33.33 12.29
N ILE A 438 12.19 -34.06 11.18
CA ILE A 438 11.95 -33.48 9.85
C ILE A 438 10.70 -32.60 9.81
N GLY A 439 9.65 -32.96 10.56
CA GLY A 439 8.44 -32.16 10.72
C GLY A 439 8.64 -30.86 11.50
N GLU A 440 9.71 -30.73 12.28
CA GLU A 440 10.07 -29.47 12.95
C GLU A 440 10.73 -28.47 11.99
N TYR A 441 11.46 -28.97 10.98
CA TYR A 441 12.21 -28.18 10.01
C TYR A 441 11.39 -27.80 8.78
N LEU A 442 10.51 -28.70 8.30
CA LEU A 442 9.71 -28.45 7.11
C LEU A 442 8.65 -27.37 7.32
N PRO A 443 8.38 -26.55 6.30
CA PRO A 443 7.23 -25.63 6.30
C PRO A 443 5.92 -26.36 6.55
N THR A 444 5.06 -25.77 7.38
CA THR A 444 3.78 -26.38 7.80
C THR A 444 2.85 -26.73 6.63
N TYR A 445 2.89 -25.94 5.55
CA TYR A 445 2.10 -26.21 4.34
C TYR A 445 2.60 -27.45 3.58
N LEU A 446 3.92 -27.69 3.55
CA LEU A 446 4.50 -28.88 2.93
C LEU A 446 4.22 -30.12 3.77
N VAL A 447 4.35 -30.05 5.10
CA VAL A 447 4.07 -31.19 5.99
C VAL A 447 2.64 -31.73 5.80
N LYS A 448 1.66 -30.84 5.60
CA LYS A 448 0.26 -31.23 5.36
C LYS A 448 0.04 -31.88 3.98
N GLN A 449 0.73 -31.41 2.94
CA GLN A 449 0.62 -31.94 1.57
C GLN A 449 1.43 -33.24 1.36
N SER A 450 2.48 -33.47 2.17
CA SER A 450 3.51 -34.48 1.90
C SER A 450 3.58 -35.62 2.92
N GLN A 451 2.47 -35.98 3.59
CA GLN A 451 2.43 -37.13 4.52
C GLN A 451 2.95 -38.45 3.89
N ASN A 452 2.90 -38.59 2.56
CA ASN A 452 3.45 -39.74 1.82
C ASN A 452 4.85 -39.50 1.19
N ASN A 453 5.41 -38.29 1.23
CA ASN A 453 6.65 -37.89 0.52
C ASN A 453 7.82 -37.48 1.45
N LEU A 454 7.71 -37.71 2.77
CA LEU A 454 8.74 -37.35 3.75
C LEU A 454 10.11 -38.00 3.47
N ASN A 455 10.12 -39.25 2.96
CA ASN A 455 11.35 -39.98 2.62
C ASN A 455 12.11 -39.34 1.44
N VAL A 456 11.38 -38.71 0.50
CA VAL A 456 11.98 -37.99 -0.63
C VAL A 456 12.67 -36.72 -0.12
N TRP A 457 12.00 -35.98 0.77
CA TRP A 457 12.58 -34.81 1.44
C TRP A 457 13.82 -35.16 2.25
N GLU A 458 13.78 -36.27 3.01
CA GLU A 458 14.96 -36.74 3.76
C GLU A 458 16.15 -36.98 2.84
N THR A 459 15.92 -37.66 1.71
CA THR A 459 16.96 -37.95 0.71
C THR A 459 17.52 -36.65 0.11
N ASN A 460 16.66 -35.71 -0.25
CA ASN A 460 17.05 -34.42 -0.81
C ASN A 460 17.86 -33.58 0.20
N ILE A 461 17.46 -33.56 1.48
CA ILE A 461 18.17 -32.84 2.54
C ILE A 461 19.54 -33.47 2.80
N VAL A 462 19.66 -34.80 2.84
CA VAL A 462 20.95 -35.50 3.00
C VAL A 462 21.88 -35.18 1.83
N ASN A 463 21.36 -35.20 0.60
CA ASN A 463 22.13 -34.86 -0.60
C ASN A 463 22.58 -33.39 -0.58
N ALA A 464 21.69 -32.47 -0.20
CA ALA A 464 22.03 -31.05 -0.03
C ALA A 464 23.11 -30.86 1.06
N PHE A 465 22.98 -31.52 2.20
CA PHE A 465 23.92 -31.44 3.33
C PHE A 465 25.34 -31.82 2.91
N SER A 466 25.50 -32.91 2.16
CA SER A 466 26.83 -33.35 1.68
C SER A 466 27.50 -32.32 0.75
N ASN A 467 26.69 -31.50 0.06
CA ASN A 467 27.15 -30.50 -0.90
C ASN A 467 27.40 -29.12 -0.30
N LEU A 468 26.93 -28.85 0.93
CA LEU A 468 27.07 -27.56 1.60
C LEU A 468 28.54 -27.16 1.82
N LEU A 469 28.83 -25.89 1.53
CA LEU A 469 30.17 -25.31 1.71
C LEU A 469 30.60 -25.33 3.18
N CYS A 470 29.66 -25.09 4.11
CA CYS A 470 29.93 -25.12 5.55
C CYS A 470 30.31 -26.51 6.07
N VAL A 471 29.76 -27.58 5.49
CA VAL A 471 30.12 -28.97 5.82
C VAL A 471 31.50 -29.32 5.28
N LYS A 472 31.75 -29.03 3.99
CA LYS A 472 33.03 -29.32 3.33
C LYS A 472 34.22 -28.61 3.98
N GLN A 473 34.03 -27.36 4.41
CA GLN A 473 35.09 -26.52 4.99
C GLN A 473 35.05 -26.46 6.53
N LYS A 474 34.13 -27.19 7.19
CA LYS A 474 33.93 -27.17 8.65
C LYS A 474 33.84 -25.74 9.23
N LEU A 475 33.01 -24.91 8.61
CA LEU A 475 32.84 -23.51 9.02
C LEU A 475 32.08 -23.42 10.35
N SER A 476 32.28 -22.33 11.10
CA SER A 476 31.52 -22.11 12.34
C SER A 476 30.02 -22.04 12.08
N GLN A 477 29.21 -22.38 13.10
CA GLN A 477 27.75 -22.24 13.05
C GLN A 477 27.34 -20.79 12.72
N MET A 478 28.11 -19.81 13.20
CA MET A 478 27.89 -18.40 12.92
C MET A 478 27.98 -18.09 11.42
N LYS A 479 29.02 -18.58 10.73
CA LYS A 479 29.15 -18.43 9.28
C LYS A 479 28.03 -19.10 8.50
N ALA A 480 27.50 -20.21 9.01
CA ALA A 480 26.32 -20.84 8.41
C ALA A 480 25.06 -19.97 8.54
N LYS A 481 24.86 -19.28 9.68
CA LYS A 481 23.79 -18.28 9.85
C LYS A 481 23.96 -17.10 8.88
N GLU A 482 25.18 -16.61 8.69
CA GLU A 482 25.49 -15.54 7.73
C GLU A 482 25.05 -15.90 6.30
N PHE A 483 25.24 -17.15 5.86
CA PHE A 483 24.78 -17.59 4.53
C PHE A 483 23.26 -17.53 4.38
N ILE A 484 22.51 -17.93 5.40
CA ILE A 484 21.05 -17.87 5.39
C ILE A 484 20.58 -16.41 5.33
N VAL A 485 21.21 -15.51 6.10
CA VAL A 485 20.88 -14.08 6.06
C VAL A 485 21.20 -13.47 4.70
N LYS A 486 22.37 -13.78 4.10
CA LYS A 486 22.74 -13.33 2.76
C LYS A 486 21.76 -13.82 1.70
N TYR A 487 21.37 -15.09 1.76
CA TYR A 487 20.37 -15.67 0.86
C TYR A 487 19.01 -14.97 1.01
N ALA A 488 18.54 -14.76 2.24
CA ALA A 488 17.25 -14.11 2.48
C ALA A 488 17.19 -12.68 1.93
N LYS A 489 18.26 -11.91 2.12
CA LYS A 489 18.41 -10.55 1.58
C LYS A 489 18.30 -10.52 0.04
N SER A 490 18.86 -11.51 -0.66
CA SER A 490 18.81 -11.56 -2.13
C SER A 490 17.50 -12.14 -2.69
N THR A 491 16.89 -13.09 -2.00
CA THR A 491 15.73 -13.84 -2.52
C THR A 491 14.42 -13.11 -2.26
N TRP A 492 14.30 -12.37 -1.14
CA TRP A 492 13.03 -11.75 -0.72
C TRP A 492 13.11 -10.22 -0.52
N PRO A 493 13.60 -9.44 -1.50
CA PRO A 493 13.78 -7.99 -1.33
C PRO A 493 12.47 -7.26 -0.99
N ILE A 494 11.35 -7.64 -1.61
CA ILE A 494 10.04 -7.00 -1.39
C ILE A 494 9.53 -7.24 0.04
N LEU A 495 9.70 -8.46 0.59
CA LEU A 495 9.27 -8.79 1.96
C LEU A 495 10.10 -8.05 3.03
N PHE A 496 11.32 -7.64 2.69
CA PHE A 496 12.17 -6.79 3.52
C PHE A 496 12.14 -5.33 3.06
N SER A 497 10.93 -4.81 2.81
CA SER A 497 10.70 -3.40 2.45
C SER A 497 9.94 -2.64 3.53
N LYS A 498 10.23 -1.34 3.64
CA LYS A 498 9.31 -0.39 4.30
C LYS A 498 8.30 0.12 3.28
N PHE A 499 7.02 0.05 3.66
CA PHE A 499 5.89 0.41 2.80
C PHE A 499 5.31 1.76 3.22
N TYR A 500 5.06 2.62 2.23
CA TYR A 500 4.48 3.94 2.41
C TYR A 500 3.35 4.18 1.41
N GLU A 501 2.19 4.60 1.90
CA GLU A 501 1.07 4.97 1.04
C GLU A 501 1.31 6.34 0.41
N VAL A 502 1.11 6.43 -0.91
CA VAL A 502 1.34 7.64 -1.67
C VAL A 502 0.28 7.90 -2.73
N ILE A 503 0.12 9.18 -3.07
CA ILE A 503 -0.71 9.62 -4.20
C ILE A 503 0.15 10.47 -5.13
N GLN A 504 0.30 10.08 -6.39
CA GLN A 504 1.03 10.86 -7.39
C GLN A 504 0.26 12.14 -7.73
N ILE A 505 0.92 13.29 -7.57
CA ILE A 505 0.40 14.61 -7.92
C ILE A 505 0.89 15.01 -9.32
N SER A 506 2.20 14.85 -9.58
CA SER A 506 2.83 15.23 -10.83
C SER A 506 4.02 14.33 -11.15
N GLY A 507 4.46 14.41 -12.41
CA GLY A 507 5.55 13.60 -12.97
C GLY A 507 5.09 12.77 -14.16
N PRO A 508 5.97 11.89 -14.69
CA PRO A 508 5.63 10.94 -15.75
C PRO A 508 4.37 10.12 -15.42
N GLU A 509 3.57 9.83 -16.44
CA GLU A 509 2.26 9.20 -16.26
C GLU A 509 2.41 7.75 -15.79
N LEU A 510 1.85 7.44 -14.62
CA LEU A 510 1.83 6.11 -14.03
C LEU A 510 0.45 5.44 -14.20
N PRO A 511 0.38 4.09 -14.22
CA PRO A 511 -0.87 3.35 -14.44
C PRO A 511 -1.96 3.67 -13.40
N LYS A 512 -1.56 3.97 -12.16
CA LYS A 512 -2.44 4.34 -11.04
C LYS A 512 -1.87 5.56 -10.33
N LYS A 513 -2.75 6.43 -9.82
CA LYS A 513 -2.34 7.58 -9.01
C LYS A 513 -2.12 7.22 -7.55
N ASN A 514 -2.90 6.30 -7.01
CA ASN A 514 -2.77 5.82 -5.63
C ASN A 514 -1.96 4.53 -5.65
N MET A 515 -0.88 4.49 -4.89
CA MET A 515 0.08 3.38 -4.92
C MET A 515 0.79 3.26 -3.57
N ILE A 516 1.57 2.20 -3.41
CA ILE A 516 2.44 1.97 -2.27
C ILE A 516 3.88 2.05 -2.75
N ILE A 517 4.71 2.87 -2.09
CA ILE A 517 6.16 2.87 -2.28
C ILE A 517 6.75 1.84 -1.32
N ALA A 518 7.44 0.85 -1.86
CA ALA A 518 8.23 -0.11 -1.12
C ALA A 518 9.72 0.20 -1.30
N ILE A 519 10.42 0.49 -0.21
CA ILE A 519 11.87 0.73 -0.20
C ILE A 519 12.58 -0.44 0.46
N ASN A 520 13.58 -1.00 -0.21
CA ASN A 520 14.40 -2.10 0.30
C ASN A 520 15.86 -1.98 -0.14
N GLY A 521 16.68 -2.97 0.22
CA GLY A 521 18.11 -2.96 -0.11
C GLY A 521 18.44 -3.02 -1.60
N SER A 522 17.51 -3.37 -2.50
CA SER A 522 17.74 -3.40 -3.95
C SER A 522 17.30 -2.12 -4.68
N GLY A 523 16.24 -1.45 -4.21
CA GLY A 523 15.73 -0.26 -4.89
C GLY A 523 14.42 0.28 -4.30
N ILE A 524 13.76 1.13 -5.08
CA ILE A 524 12.43 1.70 -4.78
C ILE A 524 11.42 1.11 -5.76
N PHE A 525 10.38 0.48 -5.24
CA PHE A 525 9.34 -0.16 -6.01
C PHE A 525 8.01 0.56 -5.81
N LEU A 526 7.34 0.87 -6.90
CA LEU A 526 5.98 1.39 -6.90
C LEU A 526 5.03 0.21 -7.12
N ILE A 527 4.22 -0.09 -6.11
CA ILE A 527 3.36 -1.27 -6.07
C ILE A 527 1.90 -0.83 -6.04
N ASP A 528 1.03 -1.56 -6.70
CA ASP A 528 -0.41 -1.34 -6.63
C ASP A 528 -1.11 -2.10 -5.49
N ASP A 529 -2.43 -1.97 -5.42
CA ASP A 529 -3.28 -2.64 -4.44
C ASP A 529 -3.40 -4.17 -4.63
N GLN A 530 -2.87 -4.71 -5.73
CA GLN A 530 -2.80 -6.15 -6.02
C GLN A 530 -1.38 -6.70 -5.87
N GLU A 531 -0.49 -5.95 -5.21
CA GLU A 531 0.93 -6.29 -5.03
C GLU A 531 1.72 -6.38 -6.36
N GLN A 532 1.21 -5.80 -7.45
CA GLN A 532 1.91 -5.75 -8.73
C GLN A 532 2.87 -4.56 -8.79
N ILE A 533 4.10 -4.82 -9.25
CA ILE A 533 5.12 -3.79 -9.44
C ILE A 533 4.78 -2.99 -10.70
N LEU A 534 4.46 -1.71 -10.53
CA LEU A 534 4.16 -0.75 -11.60
C LEU A 534 5.43 -0.10 -12.15
N LEU A 535 6.39 0.20 -11.28
CA LEU A 535 7.66 0.81 -11.64
C LEU A 535 8.74 0.42 -10.62
N GLU A 536 9.96 0.25 -11.09
CA GLU A 536 11.15 -0.01 -10.28
C GLU A 536 12.21 1.06 -10.57
N PHE A 537 12.76 1.62 -9.50
CA PHE A 537 13.95 2.46 -9.56
C PHE A 537 15.10 1.76 -8.86
N THR A 538 16.23 1.62 -9.56
CA THR A 538 17.49 1.32 -8.89
C THR A 538 18.00 2.58 -8.20
N TYR A 539 18.79 2.45 -7.14
CA TYR A 539 19.37 3.62 -6.49
C TYR A 539 20.26 4.45 -7.43
N ALA A 540 20.88 3.82 -8.43
CA ALA A 540 21.67 4.48 -9.45
C ALA A 540 20.84 5.39 -10.37
N ASP A 541 19.53 5.14 -10.51
CA ASP A 541 18.61 5.99 -11.29
C ASP A 541 18.22 7.26 -10.54
N ILE A 542 18.40 7.29 -9.22
CA ILE A 542 17.94 8.37 -8.35
C ILE A 542 19.08 9.37 -8.14
N SER A 543 18.81 10.64 -8.45
CA SER A 543 19.75 11.73 -8.22
C SER A 543 19.57 12.31 -6.82
N LEU A 544 18.33 12.58 -6.42
CA LEU A 544 18.02 13.19 -5.12
C LEU A 544 16.60 12.83 -4.69
N ALA A 545 16.42 12.65 -3.38
CA ALA A 545 15.11 12.53 -2.76
C ALA A 545 14.93 13.66 -1.75
N THR A 546 13.85 14.44 -1.88
CA THR A 546 13.53 15.54 -0.96
C THR A 546 12.08 15.46 -0.49
N TYR A 547 11.75 16.27 0.50
CA TYR A 547 10.38 16.49 0.90
C TYR A 547 10.10 17.98 1.02
N GLU A 548 8.86 18.36 0.71
CA GLU A 548 8.36 19.71 0.89
C GLU A 548 7.26 19.68 1.96
N ARG A 549 7.43 20.46 3.02
CA ARG A 549 6.39 20.70 4.02
C ARG A 549 5.75 22.04 3.73
N THR A 550 4.57 22.02 3.09
CA THR A 550 3.73 23.20 3.02
C THR A 550 2.81 23.25 4.24
N ALA A 551 2.18 24.40 4.48
CA ALA A 551 1.12 24.48 5.49
C ALA A 551 -0.01 23.46 5.19
N GLN A 552 -0.19 23.10 3.90
CA GLN A 552 -1.32 22.30 3.44
C GLN A 552 -1.06 20.79 3.27
N ALA A 553 0.19 20.36 3.09
CA ALA A 553 0.51 18.97 2.76
C ALA A 553 2.00 18.66 2.96
N MET A 554 2.30 17.38 3.18
CA MET A 554 3.65 16.85 3.05
C MET A 554 3.80 16.15 1.70
N LYS A 555 4.74 16.63 0.89
CA LYS A 555 5.05 16.07 -0.42
C LYS A 555 6.42 15.42 -0.40
N PHE A 556 6.53 14.25 -1.01
CA PHE A 556 7.78 13.57 -1.31
C PHE A 556 8.12 13.79 -2.78
N ILE A 557 9.36 14.20 -3.06
CA ILE A 557 9.84 14.54 -4.40
C ILE A 557 11.05 13.67 -4.72
N LEU A 558 10.95 12.92 -5.81
CA LEU A 558 12.00 12.04 -6.32
C LEU A 558 12.53 12.59 -7.64
N HIS A 559 13.81 12.91 -7.69
CA HIS A 559 14.51 13.31 -8.90
C HIS A 559 15.31 12.13 -9.46
N THR A 560 15.19 11.89 -10.75
CA THR A 560 15.96 10.86 -11.45
C THR A 560 17.17 11.47 -12.17
N VAL A 561 18.15 10.62 -12.51
CA VAL A 561 19.29 10.98 -13.36
C VAL A 561 18.85 11.43 -14.76
N ARG A 562 17.67 10.99 -15.21
CA ARG A 562 17.05 11.39 -16.48
C ARG A 562 16.39 12.77 -16.43
N LYS A 563 16.53 13.50 -15.32
CA LYS A 563 15.88 14.79 -15.03
C LYS A 563 14.35 14.71 -15.02
N GLU A 564 13.81 13.55 -14.71
CA GLU A 564 12.39 13.40 -14.41
C GLU A 564 12.15 13.67 -12.93
N GLU A 565 11.00 14.25 -12.63
CA GLU A 565 10.57 14.58 -11.28
C GLU A 565 9.24 13.89 -10.99
N TYR A 566 9.22 13.06 -9.96
CA TYR A 566 8.01 12.41 -9.46
C TYR A 566 7.63 13.03 -8.12
N VAL A 567 6.40 13.55 -8.02
CA VAL A 567 5.89 14.23 -6.82
C VAL A 567 4.71 13.46 -6.26
N PHE A 568 4.84 13.08 -4.99
CA PHE A 568 3.89 12.25 -4.26
C PHE A 568 3.38 12.94 -3.00
N LEU A 569 2.09 12.83 -2.72
CA LEU A 569 1.48 13.23 -1.45
C LEU A 569 1.56 12.08 -0.46
N THR A 570 2.09 12.31 0.74
CA THR A 570 2.13 11.30 1.81
C THR A 570 2.34 11.94 3.18
N LEU A 571 1.76 11.34 4.23
CA LEU A 571 1.93 11.80 5.61
C LEU A 571 3.35 11.54 6.14
N ASP A 572 4.06 10.58 5.56
CA ASP A 572 5.40 10.16 5.99
C ASP A 572 6.51 10.73 5.09
N ALA A 573 6.26 11.84 4.39
CA ALA A 573 7.20 12.34 3.37
C ALA A 573 8.60 12.60 3.94
N GLN A 574 8.68 13.10 5.17
CA GLN A 574 9.93 13.34 5.87
C GLN A 574 10.69 12.03 6.16
N ASN A 575 10.02 11.01 6.71
CA ASN A 575 10.64 9.72 7.01
C ASN A 575 11.08 9.01 5.72
N LEU A 576 10.21 9.05 4.70
CA LEU A 576 10.45 8.49 3.38
C LEU A 576 11.68 9.12 2.70
N ALA A 577 11.75 10.46 2.64
CA ALA A 577 12.88 11.18 2.07
C ALA A 577 14.17 10.93 2.84
N SER A 578 14.11 10.95 4.18
CA SER A 578 15.28 10.71 5.03
C SER A 578 15.84 9.30 4.83
N LEU A 579 14.97 8.29 4.69
CA LEU A 579 15.37 6.91 4.44
C LEU A 579 16.04 6.75 3.06
N VAL A 580 15.45 7.30 2.00
CA VAL A 580 16.04 7.23 0.65
C VAL A 580 17.39 7.96 0.63
N GLN A 581 17.44 9.15 1.21
CA GLN A 581 18.66 9.95 1.26
C GLN A 581 19.78 9.26 2.06
N TYR A 582 19.45 8.66 3.20
CA TYR A 582 20.39 7.85 3.98
C TYR A 582 20.99 6.71 3.14
N ILE A 583 20.16 6.01 2.36
CA ILE A 583 20.62 4.92 1.49
C ILE A 583 21.49 5.45 0.34
N LEU A 584 21.08 6.54 -0.31
CA LEU A 584 21.86 7.16 -1.39
C LEU A 584 23.24 7.62 -0.91
N ASP A 585 23.32 8.30 0.24
CA ASP A 585 24.58 8.80 0.77
C ASP A 585 25.50 7.67 1.24
N GLY A 586 24.93 6.62 1.84
CA GLY A 586 25.70 5.43 2.21
C GLY A 586 26.22 4.65 0.99
N LEU A 587 25.46 4.62 -0.12
CA LEU A 587 25.92 4.07 -1.39
C LEU A 587 27.00 4.94 -2.03
N ARG A 588 26.84 6.27 -2.06
CA ARG A 588 27.85 7.21 -2.58
C ARG A 588 29.19 7.04 -1.87
N LYS A 589 29.19 6.99 -0.54
CA LYS A 589 30.41 6.80 0.27
C LYS A 589 31.17 5.52 -0.09
N ARG A 590 30.44 4.44 -0.40
CA ARG A 590 31.01 3.10 -0.69
C ARG A 590 31.23 2.83 -2.18
N SER A 591 30.69 3.66 -3.05
CA SER A 591 30.78 3.46 -4.49
C SER A 591 32.22 3.58 -4.98
N ILE A 592 32.55 2.75 -5.96
CA ILE A 592 33.79 2.81 -6.74
C ILE A 592 33.52 3.24 -8.19
N TYR A 593 32.29 3.63 -8.50
CA TYR A 593 31.83 3.95 -9.84
C TYR A 593 31.48 5.43 -9.95
N CYS A 594 32.13 6.13 -10.88
CA CYS A 594 31.88 7.54 -11.15
C CYS A 594 31.61 7.75 -12.64
N VAL A 595 30.78 8.72 -12.98
CA VAL A 595 30.49 9.10 -14.38
C VAL A 595 30.99 10.51 -14.62
N VAL A 596 31.65 10.73 -15.74
CA VAL A 596 32.16 12.04 -16.14
C VAL A 596 30.98 12.94 -16.54
N VAL A 597 30.85 14.11 -15.92
CA VAL A 597 29.82 15.10 -16.27
C VAL A 597 30.35 16.22 -17.16
N GLN A 598 31.66 16.43 -17.20
CA GLN A 598 32.32 17.45 -18.01
C GLN A 598 33.56 16.89 -18.71
N ASP A 599 33.78 17.26 -19.96
CA ASP A 599 34.98 16.88 -20.71
C ASP A 599 36.23 17.45 -20.02
N TYR A 600 37.27 16.64 -19.91
CA TYR A 600 38.52 17.06 -19.27
C TYR A 600 39.73 16.59 -20.06
N LYS A 601 40.66 17.52 -20.28
CA LYS A 601 42.01 17.26 -20.78
C LYS A 601 43.00 18.12 -20.01
N HIS A 602 43.98 17.48 -19.39
CA HIS A 602 45.02 18.20 -18.66
C HIS A 602 45.87 19.05 -19.63
N PRO A 603 46.26 20.30 -19.28
CA PRO A 603 47.03 21.18 -20.17
C PRO A 603 48.40 20.64 -20.57
N VAL A 604 49.01 19.86 -19.68
CA VAL A 604 50.24 19.10 -19.93
C VAL A 604 49.82 17.69 -20.35
N ASN A 605 50.09 17.28 -21.59
CA ASN A 605 49.78 15.94 -22.15
C ASN A 605 50.61 14.81 -21.49
N ALA A 606 50.72 14.79 -20.16
CA ALA A 606 51.39 13.72 -19.42
C ALA A 606 50.50 12.47 -19.37
N GLU A 607 51.09 11.30 -19.56
CA GLU A 607 50.39 10.00 -19.53
C GLU A 607 49.78 9.67 -18.15
N SER A 608 50.17 10.40 -17.10
CA SER A 608 49.64 10.25 -15.75
C SER A 608 48.21 10.75 -15.58
N PHE A 609 47.72 11.64 -16.46
CA PHE A 609 46.36 12.20 -16.37
C PHE A 609 45.39 11.54 -17.36
N LEU A 610 44.15 11.31 -16.92
CA LEU A 610 43.11 10.79 -17.80
C LEU A 610 42.55 11.89 -18.70
N SER A 611 42.41 11.58 -19.99
CA SER A 611 41.55 12.35 -20.90
C SER A 611 40.14 11.79 -20.79
N LEU A 612 39.20 12.63 -20.35
CA LEU A 612 37.83 12.24 -20.05
C LEU A 612 36.85 12.88 -21.04
N LYS A 613 35.85 12.10 -21.46
CA LYS A 613 34.68 12.61 -22.17
C LYS A 613 33.44 12.45 -21.30
N LYS A 614 32.52 13.38 -21.43
CA LYS A 614 31.22 13.36 -20.75
C LYS A 614 30.48 12.05 -21.02
N GLY A 615 30.01 11.45 -19.95
CA GLY A 615 29.33 10.16 -19.91
C GLY A 615 30.25 8.94 -19.93
N ASP A 616 31.58 9.11 -19.85
CA ASP A 616 32.50 8.01 -19.63
C ASP A 616 32.38 7.49 -18.18
N LEU A 617 32.54 6.17 -18.01
CA LEU A 617 32.56 5.51 -16.70
C LEU A 617 34.00 5.42 -16.19
N ILE A 618 34.22 5.91 -14.98
CA ILE A 618 35.46 5.77 -14.22
C ILE A 618 35.24 4.73 -13.12
N ILE A 619 36.18 3.79 -13.01
CA ILE A 619 36.27 2.84 -11.90
C ILE A 619 37.43 3.28 -11.00
N LEU A 620 37.15 3.63 -9.75
CA LEU A 620 38.16 4.06 -8.79
C LEU A 620 39.15 2.91 -8.49
N LYS A 621 40.44 3.25 -8.36
CA LYS A 621 41.53 2.30 -8.07
C LYS A 621 42.32 2.78 -6.85
N GLY A 622 43.28 1.97 -6.38
CA GLY A 622 44.16 2.34 -5.26
C GLY A 622 43.46 2.40 -3.89
N GLY A 623 42.34 1.70 -3.71
CA GLY A 623 41.58 1.72 -2.45
C GLY A 623 40.82 3.04 -2.20
N LEU A 624 40.65 3.85 -3.25
CA LEU A 624 39.74 5.00 -3.24
C LEU A 624 38.29 4.52 -3.36
N ASN A 625 37.42 5.18 -2.61
CA ASN A 625 35.97 5.05 -2.65
C ASN A 625 35.36 6.46 -2.70
N GLY A 626 34.05 6.55 -2.91
CA GLY A 626 33.38 7.85 -2.98
C GLY A 626 33.56 8.72 -1.73
N GLU A 627 33.69 8.13 -0.54
CA GLU A 627 33.96 8.89 0.69
C GLU A 627 35.30 9.63 0.64
N LYS A 628 36.39 8.94 0.28
CA LYS A 628 37.70 9.57 0.11
C LYS A 628 37.67 10.61 -1.02
N LEU A 629 36.98 10.29 -2.12
CA LEU A 629 36.87 11.16 -3.29
C LEU A 629 36.12 12.46 -3.01
N MET A 630 35.13 12.45 -2.10
CA MET A 630 34.41 13.67 -1.68
C MET A 630 35.29 14.62 -0.85
N THR A 631 36.42 14.14 -0.31
CA THR A 631 37.35 14.96 0.48
C THR A 631 38.58 15.42 -0.28
N THR A 632 38.87 14.83 -1.46
CA THR A 632 40.05 15.14 -2.27
C THR A 632 39.69 15.94 -3.52
N THR A 633 40.64 16.74 -4.01
CA THR A 633 40.50 17.51 -5.27
C THR A 633 40.85 16.68 -6.51
N TRP A 634 41.61 15.60 -6.31
CA TRP A 634 42.01 14.66 -7.35
C TRP A 634 41.63 13.23 -6.95
N GLY A 635 41.27 12.44 -7.94
CA GLY A 635 41.02 11.01 -7.84
C GLY A 635 41.89 10.23 -8.81
N TYR A 636 42.08 8.93 -8.52
CA TYR A 636 42.81 8.00 -9.37
C TYR A 636 41.89 6.84 -9.77
N GLY A 637 41.85 6.52 -11.05
CA GLY A 637 40.91 5.51 -11.56
C GLY A 637 41.24 5.00 -12.94
N GLU A 638 40.38 4.13 -13.45
CA GLU A 638 40.46 3.52 -14.77
C GLU A 638 39.28 3.98 -15.63
N CYS A 639 39.56 4.48 -16.82
CA CYS A 639 38.59 4.90 -17.83
C CYS A 639 39.02 4.41 -19.21
N ASN A 640 38.15 3.73 -19.96
CA ASN A 640 38.45 3.17 -21.29
C ASN A 640 39.79 2.41 -21.35
N THR A 641 40.06 1.54 -20.36
CA THR A 641 41.29 0.73 -20.19
C THR A 641 42.57 1.51 -19.88
N LYS A 642 42.51 2.83 -19.71
CA LYS A 642 43.63 3.66 -19.25
C LYS A 642 43.46 4.02 -17.78
N THR A 643 44.57 4.05 -17.04
CA THR A 643 44.59 4.47 -15.63
C THR A 643 45.30 5.80 -15.47
N GLY A 644 44.81 6.67 -14.60
CA GLY A 644 45.45 7.94 -14.32
C GLY A 644 44.64 8.81 -13.37
N ASP A 645 45.18 9.99 -13.10
CA ASP A 645 44.58 10.99 -12.24
C ASP A 645 43.52 11.83 -12.98
N PHE A 646 42.47 12.23 -12.26
CA PHE A 646 41.41 13.10 -12.74
C PHE A 646 40.90 14.04 -11.65
N PRO A 647 40.40 15.23 -12.00
CA PRO A 647 39.84 16.16 -11.03
C PRO A 647 38.44 15.72 -10.57
N THR A 648 38.16 15.84 -9.27
CA THR A 648 36.89 15.38 -8.67
C THR A 648 35.69 16.25 -9.04
N GLU A 649 35.91 17.48 -9.52
CA GLU A 649 34.86 18.41 -9.96
C GLU A 649 34.15 18.00 -11.26
N CYS A 650 34.81 17.17 -12.10
CA CYS A 650 34.29 16.77 -13.40
C CYS A 650 33.47 15.47 -13.37
N ILE A 651 33.20 14.92 -12.18
CA ILE A 651 32.59 13.59 -12.03
C ILE A 651 31.36 13.60 -11.12
N TYR A 652 30.47 12.64 -11.37
CA TYR A 652 29.32 12.31 -10.53
C TYR A 652 29.53 10.91 -9.93
N ILE A 653 29.45 10.79 -8.60
CA ILE A 653 29.55 9.49 -7.92
C ILE A 653 28.21 8.77 -8.05
N VAL A 654 28.20 7.62 -8.72
CA VAL A 654 26.97 6.84 -8.89
C VAL A 654 26.69 6.05 -7.61
N PRO A 655 25.50 6.18 -6.99
CA PRO A 655 25.14 5.44 -5.78
C PRO A 655 24.86 3.96 -6.10
N THR A 656 25.91 3.16 -6.31
CA THR A 656 25.81 1.73 -6.59
C THR A 656 27.04 0.96 -6.07
N LEU A 657 26.85 -0.30 -5.70
CA LEU A 657 27.93 -1.23 -5.33
C LEU A 657 28.34 -2.14 -6.50
N SER A 658 27.46 -2.31 -7.48
CA SER A 658 27.71 -3.08 -8.70
C SER A 658 27.88 -2.16 -9.91
N LYS A 659 28.50 -2.66 -10.97
CA LYS A 659 28.68 -1.92 -12.22
C LYS A 659 27.33 -1.35 -12.69
N PRO A 660 27.23 -0.03 -12.96
CA PRO A 660 25.97 0.58 -13.35
C PRO A 660 25.48 0.05 -14.71
N PRO A 661 24.16 -0.17 -14.87
CA PRO A 661 23.53 -0.50 -16.16
C PRO A 661 23.84 0.50 -17.27
N LEU A 662 23.84 0.02 -18.53
CA LEU A 662 24.22 0.82 -19.70
C LEU A 662 23.24 1.96 -20.01
N ASP A 663 21.96 1.79 -19.67
CA ASP A 663 20.91 2.79 -19.83
C ASP A 663 21.10 3.98 -18.89
N ILE A 664 21.59 3.75 -17.66
CA ILE A 664 21.97 4.82 -16.73
C ILE A 664 23.15 5.61 -17.30
N LEU A 665 24.18 4.93 -17.81
CA LEU A 665 25.33 5.59 -18.44
C LEU A 665 24.91 6.39 -19.69
N ALA A 666 23.94 5.88 -20.45
CA ALA A 666 23.40 6.59 -21.61
C ALA A 666 22.64 7.87 -21.22
N ALA A 667 22.02 7.94 -20.04
CA ALA A 667 21.34 9.13 -19.56
C ALA A 667 22.31 10.32 -19.39
N PHE A 668 23.53 10.06 -18.90
CA PHE A 668 24.57 11.09 -18.74
C PHE A 668 25.15 11.60 -20.08
N LYS A 669 25.04 10.83 -21.17
CA LYS A 669 25.53 11.21 -22.51
C LYS A 669 24.57 12.11 -23.29
N LYS A 670 23.30 12.23 -22.89
CA LYS A 670 22.21 12.84 -23.68
C LYS A 670 22.03 14.35 -23.53
N GLU A 671 22.89 15.08 -22.81
CA GLU A 671 22.75 16.54 -22.72
C GLU A 671 23.22 17.24 -24.01
N GLY A 672 22.26 17.59 -24.88
CA GLY A 672 22.52 18.39 -26.08
C GLY A 672 21.50 18.31 -27.23
N TYR A 673 20.38 17.59 -27.11
CA TYR A 673 19.33 17.58 -28.12
C TYR A 673 18.03 18.15 -27.54
N ILE A 674 17.59 19.28 -28.11
CA ILE A 674 16.17 19.66 -28.15
C ILE A 674 15.40 18.42 -28.60
N VAL A 675 14.23 18.15 -28.03
CA VAL A 675 13.30 17.15 -28.56
C VAL A 675 12.86 17.61 -29.95
N GLU A 676 13.68 17.36 -30.96
CA GLU A 676 13.18 17.10 -32.30
C GLU A 676 12.31 15.85 -32.16
N LYS A 677 11.02 16.03 -32.48
CA LYS A 677 10.15 14.93 -32.87
C LYS A 677 10.99 13.93 -33.65
N GLN A 678 10.99 12.66 -33.20
CA GLN A 678 11.47 11.56 -34.02
C GLN A 678 10.87 11.70 -35.41
N GLU A 679 11.70 12.14 -36.36
CA GLU A 679 11.52 11.80 -37.75
C GLU A 679 11.67 10.28 -37.84
N ASP A 680 10.71 9.68 -38.54
CA ASP A 680 10.62 8.25 -38.79
C ASP A 680 12.00 7.68 -39.17
N PRO A 681 12.45 6.56 -38.58
CA PRO A 681 13.61 5.87 -39.11
C PRO A 681 13.29 5.45 -40.53
N THR A 682 14.07 5.99 -41.45
CA THR A 682 14.16 5.57 -42.84
C THR A 682 14.30 4.06 -42.91
N ASP A 683 13.53 3.50 -43.84
CA ASP A 683 13.48 2.08 -44.19
C ASP A 683 14.87 1.42 -44.18
N ASN A 684 15.10 0.57 -43.18
CA ASN A 684 15.98 -0.58 -43.34
C ASN A 684 15.11 -1.75 -43.86
N PRO A 685 15.26 -2.16 -45.13
CA PRO A 685 14.36 -3.12 -45.78
C PRO A 685 14.79 -4.55 -45.46
N LEU A 686 14.75 -4.97 -44.20
CA LEU A 686 14.91 -6.38 -43.85
C LEU A 686 13.91 -6.76 -42.74
N GLN A 687 12.88 -7.50 -43.18
CA GLN A 687 11.88 -8.26 -42.41
C GLN A 687 10.65 -7.52 -41.85
N HIS A 688 9.97 -6.71 -42.67
CA HIS A 688 8.50 -6.60 -42.52
C HIS A 688 7.86 -7.87 -43.10
N ARG A 689 7.50 -8.83 -42.25
CA ARG A 689 6.35 -9.69 -42.57
C ARG A 689 5.17 -8.74 -42.78
N LYS A 690 4.69 -8.58 -44.01
CA LYS A 690 3.48 -7.81 -44.30
C LYS A 690 2.32 -8.45 -43.52
N TYR A 691 1.93 -7.85 -42.40
CA TYR A 691 0.72 -8.23 -41.68
C TYR A 691 -0.49 -8.06 -42.59
N HIS A 692 -1.43 -9.00 -42.53
CA HIS A 692 -2.65 -8.93 -43.29
C HIS A 692 -3.57 -7.87 -42.69
N THR A 693 -4.08 -6.94 -43.50
CA THR A 693 -4.98 -5.85 -43.08
C THR A 693 -6.28 -5.90 -43.87
N LEU A 694 -7.33 -5.26 -43.35
CA LEU A 694 -8.60 -5.11 -44.05
C LEU A 694 -8.55 -4.10 -45.21
N ALA A 695 -7.37 -3.67 -45.66
CA ALA A 695 -7.26 -2.62 -46.67
C ALA A 695 -7.95 -2.99 -47.99
N HIS A 696 -7.74 -4.21 -48.48
CA HIS A 696 -8.36 -4.70 -49.72
C HIS A 696 -9.86 -4.97 -49.54
N TYR A 697 -10.24 -5.62 -48.44
CA TYR A 697 -11.66 -5.85 -48.10
C TYR A 697 -12.45 -4.54 -47.97
N ALA A 698 -11.82 -3.48 -47.45
CA ALA A 698 -12.44 -2.17 -47.31
C ALA A 698 -12.68 -1.45 -48.64
N GLU A 699 -11.90 -1.71 -49.70
CA GLU A 699 -12.10 -1.09 -51.02
C GLU A 699 -13.44 -1.49 -51.65
N GLU A 700 -13.90 -2.72 -51.39
CA GLU A 700 -15.13 -3.27 -51.98
C GLU A 700 -16.33 -3.15 -51.03
N HIS A 701 -16.11 -3.27 -49.71
CA HIS A 701 -17.21 -3.41 -48.74
C HIS A 701 -17.41 -2.21 -47.82
N PHE A 702 -16.41 -1.34 -47.63
CA PHE A 702 -16.55 -0.20 -46.72
C PHE A 702 -17.15 1.01 -47.45
N ARG A 703 -17.78 1.91 -46.67
CA ARG A 703 -18.25 3.20 -47.20
C ARG A 703 -17.09 4.09 -47.64
N SER A 704 -17.36 5.07 -48.50
CA SER A 704 -16.39 6.09 -48.88
C SER A 704 -16.06 7.00 -47.67
N GLY A 705 -14.78 7.15 -47.34
CA GLY A 705 -14.32 8.01 -46.23
C GLY A 705 -14.60 9.51 -46.46
N GLY A 706 -14.87 10.25 -45.39
CA GLY A 706 -15.12 11.69 -45.46
C GLY A 706 -13.88 12.49 -45.83
N LYS A 707 -14.05 13.65 -46.49
CA LYS A 707 -12.97 14.62 -46.65
C LYS A 707 -12.70 15.26 -45.26
N LEU A 708 -11.53 15.03 -44.68
CA LEU A 708 -11.11 15.65 -43.42
C LEU A 708 -11.17 17.19 -43.53
N THR A 709 -12.15 17.80 -42.87
CA THR A 709 -12.23 19.26 -42.71
C THR A 709 -11.30 19.68 -41.57
N ILE A 710 -10.18 20.30 -41.94
CA ILE A 710 -9.21 20.85 -40.97
C ILE A 710 -9.90 21.95 -40.15
N SER A 711 -10.14 21.69 -38.86
CA SER A 711 -10.58 22.70 -37.90
C SER A 711 -9.48 23.76 -37.73
N LYS A 712 -9.88 25.04 -37.93
CA LYS A 712 -8.99 26.21 -37.96
C LYS A 712 -8.46 26.58 -36.57
N LYS A 713 -7.46 25.87 -36.07
CA LYS A 713 -6.48 26.37 -35.07
C LYS A 713 -5.13 25.64 -35.22
N SER A 714 -4.46 25.84 -36.34
CA SER A 714 -3.00 25.68 -36.49
C SER A 714 -2.61 26.07 -37.91
N VAL A 715 -2.21 27.32 -38.11
CA VAL A 715 -1.49 27.71 -39.33
C VAL A 715 -0.05 27.26 -39.11
N LEU A 716 0.41 26.29 -39.92
CA LEU A 716 1.74 26.21 -40.55
C LEU A 716 1.90 24.86 -41.27
N LYS A 717 2.40 24.93 -42.53
CA LYS A 717 2.74 23.85 -43.49
C LYS A 717 1.58 23.24 -44.29
N ALA A 718 1.09 24.01 -45.28
CA ALA A 718 0.35 23.48 -46.42
C ALA A 718 1.33 22.97 -47.50
N ALA A 719 1.43 21.64 -47.64
CA ALA A 719 1.68 20.92 -48.89
C ALA A 719 1.81 19.42 -48.59
N ARG A 720 0.71 18.66 -48.74
CA ARG A 720 0.68 17.24 -49.17
C ARG A 720 -0.74 16.68 -49.11
N ARG A 721 -1.22 16.24 -50.28
CA ARG A 721 -2.28 15.24 -50.57
C ARG A 721 -3.52 15.23 -49.65
N SER A 722 -4.68 15.51 -50.25
CA SER A 722 -6.02 15.14 -49.76
C SER A 722 -6.00 13.70 -49.22
N SER A 723 -5.83 13.55 -47.92
CA SER A 723 -5.78 12.26 -47.26
C SER A 723 -7.22 11.84 -46.99
N TYR A 724 -7.76 10.92 -47.78
CA TYR A 724 -9.05 10.31 -47.46
C TYR A 724 -8.92 9.51 -46.16
N GLU A 725 -9.95 9.55 -45.32
CA GLU A 725 -10.03 8.77 -44.09
C GLU A 725 -9.86 7.27 -44.40
N LYS A 726 -8.81 6.64 -43.85
CA LYS A 726 -8.59 5.19 -43.99
C LYS A 726 -9.41 4.45 -42.94
N LEU A 727 -10.64 4.10 -43.30
CA LEU A 727 -11.62 3.50 -42.39
C LEU A 727 -11.20 2.15 -41.79
N TRP A 728 -10.24 1.43 -42.38
CA TRP A 728 -9.75 0.12 -41.90
C TRP A 728 -8.59 0.19 -40.87
N LYS A 729 -8.10 1.39 -40.51
CA LYS A 729 -7.00 1.60 -39.56
C LYS A 729 -7.51 2.07 -38.20
N TYR A 730 -6.81 1.76 -37.10
CA TYR A 730 -7.10 2.23 -35.74
C TYR A 730 -7.43 3.73 -35.68
N THR A 731 -8.45 4.08 -34.89
CA THR A 731 -8.85 5.46 -34.54
C THR A 731 -9.30 5.51 -33.09
N ASN A 732 -9.13 6.66 -32.44
CA ASN A 732 -9.66 6.96 -31.11
C ASN A 732 -10.92 7.85 -31.16
N GLU A 733 -11.41 8.16 -32.36
CA GLU A 733 -12.62 8.96 -32.56
C GLU A 733 -13.83 8.08 -32.86
N PRO A 734 -15.02 8.36 -32.28
CA PRO A 734 -16.26 7.65 -32.62
C PRO A 734 -16.58 7.72 -34.11
N ILE A 735 -17.17 6.65 -34.65
CA ILE A 735 -17.76 6.67 -35.99
C ILE A 735 -19.21 7.13 -35.92
N TYR A 736 -19.63 7.92 -36.92
CA TYR A 736 -21.00 8.42 -37.05
C TYR A 736 -21.80 7.70 -38.15
N GLN A 737 -21.14 6.80 -38.87
CA GLN A 737 -21.72 5.91 -39.88
C GLN A 737 -20.98 4.57 -39.82
N PRO A 738 -21.68 3.43 -40.05
CA PRO A 738 -21.08 2.09 -40.05
C PRO A 738 -19.91 1.98 -41.05
N LEU A 739 -19.01 1.02 -40.85
CA LEU A 739 -17.93 0.72 -41.77
C LEU A 739 -18.50 0.14 -43.06
N LEU A 740 -19.41 -0.84 -42.97
CA LEU A 740 -19.95 -1.57 -44.12
C LEU A 740 -21.03 -0.78 -44.85
N ASN A 741 -20.86 -0.64 -46.17
CA ASN A 741 -21.79 0.11 -47.04
C ASN A 741 -23.21 -0.50 -47.04
N LYS A 742 -23.32 -1.83 -46.89
CA LYS A 742 -24.61 -2.54 -46.84
C LYS A 742 -25.53 -2.14 -45.68
N LEU A 743 -24.98 -1.51 -44.63
CA LEU A 743 -25.72 -1.10 -43.43
C LEU A 743 -26.23 0.35 -43.50
N LEU A 744 -25.76 1.15 -44.47
CA LEU A 744 -26.16 2.55 -44.61
C LEU A 744 -27.67 2.75 -44.91
N PRO A 745 -28.35 1.89 -45.70
CA PRO A 745 -29.77 2.10 -46.01
C PRO A 745 -30.70 1.94 -44.80
N ASP A 746 -30.30 1.18 -43.79
CA ASP A 746 -31.10 0.93 -42.59
C ASP A 746 -30.65 1.85 -41.45
N GLU A 747 -31.41 2.91 -41.21
CA GLU A 747 -31.09 3.92 -40.20
C GLU A 747 -30.98 3.33 -38.78
N LYS A 748 -31.78 2.32 -38.46
CA LYS A 748 -31.78 1.69 -37.13
C LYS A 748 -30.51 0.87 -36.92
N VAL A 749 -30.14 0.06 -37.91
CA VAL A 749 -28.93 -0.79 -37.86
C VAL A 749 -27.66 0.05 -37.98
N SER A 750 -27.69 1.11 -38.78
CA SER A 750 -26.61 2.09 -38.91
C SER A 750 -26.29 2.79 -37.59
N LYS A 751 -27.32 3.26 -36.87
CA LYS A 751 -27.16 3.87 -35.55
C LYS A 751 -26.60 2.87 -34.53
N GLU A 752 -27.07 1.63 -34.56
CA GLU A 752 -26.61 0.60 -33.64
C GLU A 752 -25.14 0.22 -33.88
N ALA A 753 -24.71 0.12 -35.13
CA ALA A 753 -23.30 -0.07 -35.47
C ALA A 753 -22.37 1.02 -34.90
N CYS A 754 -22.84 2.28 -34.85
CA CYS A 754 -22.09 3.39 -34.27
C CYS A 754 -22.05 3.32 -32.73
N ASN A 755 -23.15 2.88 -32.10
CA ASN A 755 -23.21 2.63 -30.66
C ASN A 755 -22.24 1.51 -30.26
N ILE A 756 -22.20 0.42 -31.03
CA ILE A 756 -21.26 -0.71 -30.82
C ILE A 756 -19.83 -0.21 -30.89
N PHE A 757 -19.46 0.58 -31.90
CA PHE A 757 -18.11 1.12 -32.00
C PHE A 757 -17.76 2.03 -30.81
N THR A 758 -18.72 2.84 -30.36
CA THR A 758 -18.55 3.67 -29.16
C THR A 758 -18.32 2.79 -27.92
N ALA A 759 -19.04 1.67 -27.78
CA ALA A 759 -18.82 0.71 -26.70
C ALA A 759 -17.45 0.01 -26.80
N ILE A 760 -16.98 -0.31 -28.01
CA ILE A 760 -15.61 -0.82 -28.25
C ILE A 760 -14.57 0.19 -27.77
N LEU A 761 -14.69 1.48 -28.12
CA LEU A 761 -13.75 2.51 -27.65
C LEU A 761 -13.77 2.65 -26.12
N LYS A 762 -14.94 2.55 -25.49
CA LYS A 762 -15.06 2.56 -24.01
C LYS A 762 -14.41 1.33 -23.37
N TYR A 763 -14.62 0.15 -23.95
CA TYR A 763 -13.98 -1.09 -23.48
C TYR A 763 -12.45 -1.00 -23.60
N MET A 764 -11.95 -0.60 -24.78
CA MET A 764 -10.51 -0.50 -25.08
C MET A 764 -9.82 0.64 -24.31
N GLY A 765 -10.58 1.55 -23.68
CA GLY A 765 -10.05 2.69 -22.94
C GLY A 765 -9.68 3.89 -23.81
N ASP A 766 -10.06 3.86 -25.10
CA ASP A 766 -9.82 4.94 -26.07
C ASP A 766 -10.80 6.11 -25.87
N LEU A 767 -11.98 5.85 -25.29
CA LEU A 767 -12.99 6.85 -24.95
C LEU A 767 -13.29 6.83 -23.43
N PRO A 768 -13.32 8.00 -22.75
CA PRO A 768 -13.61 8.05 -21.32
C PRO A 768 -15.04 7.55 -21.03
N ALA A 769 -15.15 6.59 -20.10
CA ALA A 769 -16.42 6.07 -19.60
C ALA A 769 -16.40 6.01 -18.06
N PRO A 770 -17.54 6.22 -17.38
CA PRO A 770 -17.66 5.93 -15.95
C PRO A 770 -17.39 4.43 -15.71
N ARG A 771 -16.78 4.10 -14.55
CA ARG A 771 -16.48 2.70 -14.20
C ARG A 771 -17.78 1.90 -14.22
N SER A 772 -17.83 0.91 -15.12
CA SER A 772 -18.99 0.04 -15.27
C SER A 772 -19.31 -0.67 -13.95
N LYS A 773 -20.60 -0.81 -13.63
CA LYS A 773 -21.06 -1.48 -12.42
C LYS A 773 -20.94 -3.01 -12.52
N LEU A 774 -20.84 -3.55 -13.73
CA LEU A 774 -20.83 -4.97 -14.05
C LEU A 774 -19.71 -5.24 -15.06
N SER A 775 -18.87 -6.26 -14.83
CA SER A 775 -17.74 -6.60 -15.71
C SER A 775 -18.13 -6.78 -17.18
N ASN A 776 -19.38 -7.20 -17.44
CA ASN A 776 -19.91 -7.46 -18.78
C ASN A 776 -20.78 -6.33 -19.39
N GLU A 777 -20.90 -5.14 -18.79
CA GLU A 777 -21.80 -4.08 -19.30
C GLU A 777 -21.42 -3.63 -20.72
N HIS A 778 -20.12 -3.42 -20.97
CA HIS A 778 -19.64 -3.02 -22.29
C HIS A 778 -19.67 -4.17 -23.29
N THR A 779 -19.36 -5.40 -22.88
CA THR A 779 -19.44 -6.56 -23.77
C THR A 779 -20.87 -6.89 -24.16
N ASP A 780 -21.84 -6.69 -23.25
CA ASP A 780 -23.26 -6.79 -23.55
C ASP A 780 -23.66 -5.74 -24.59
N GLN A 781 -23.26 -4.47 -24.43
CA GLN A 781 -23.51 -3.41 -25.43
C GLN A 781 -22.86 -3.70 -26.79
N ILE A 782 -21.72 -4.40 -26.82
CA ILE A 782 -21.01 -4.73 -28.07
C ILE A 782 -21.66 -5.93 -28.78
N PHE A 783 -22.05 -6.97 -28.05
CA PHE A 783 -22.41 -8.26 -28.64
C PHE A 783 -23.92 -8.57 -28.66
N ASP A 784 -24.74 -7.97 -27.80
CA ASP A 784 -26.17 -8.31 -27.67
C ASP A 784 -26.95 -8.03 -28.96
N GLU A 785 -26.78 -6.85 -29.55
CA GLU A 785 -27.44 -6.50 -30.81
C GLU A 785 -26.87 -7.27 -32.01
N ALA A 786 -25.59 -7.64 -31.99
CA ALA A 786 -24.97 -8.47 -33.02
C ALA A 786 -25.45 -9.93 -32.99
N LEU A 787 -25.85 -10.43 -31.82
CA LEU A 787 -26.45 -11.76 -31.66
C LEU A 787 -27.90 -11.81 -32.16
N LYS A 788 -28.65 -10.70 -32.03
CA LYS A 788 -30.04 -10.57 -32.51
C LYS A 788 -30.13 -10.27 -34.00
N ASN A 789 -29.13 -9.59 -34.58
CA ASN A 789 -29.14 -9.15 -35.97
C ASN A 789 -27.90 -9.64 -36.74
N ASP A 790 -28.10 -10.59 -37.66
CA ASP A 790 -27.05 -11.17 -38.50
C ASP A 790 -26.29 -10.11 -39.34
N ASN A 791 -26.95 -9.00 -39.69
CA ASN A 791 -26.33 -7.95 -40.49
C ASN A 791 -25.20 -7.22 -39.74
N LEU A 792 -25.24 -7.19 -38.40
CA LEU A 792 -24.23 -6.52 -37.56
C LEU A 792 -23.00 -7.38 -37.30
N LYS A 793 -23.07 -8.71 -37.51
CA LYS A 793 -21.96 -9.63 -37.18
C LYS A 793 -20.66 -9.26 -37.89
N ASP A 794 -20.71 -9.05 -39.20
CA ASP A 794 -19.54 -8.65 -39.99
C ASP A 794 -19.00 -7.28 -39.57
N GLU A 795 -19.89 -6.36 -39.19
CA GLU A 795 -19.54 -5.00 -38.78
C GLU A 795 -18.72 -5.02 -37.49
N VAL A 796 -19.14 -5.78 -36.46
CA VAL A 796 -18.40 -5.89 -35.19
C VAL A 796 -17.01 -6.49 -35.41
N TYR A 797 -16.89 -7.53 -36.24
CA TYR A 797 -15.58 -8.10 -36.60
C TYR A 797 -14.69 -7.06 -37.31
N CYS A 798 -15.23 -6.32 -38.27
CA CYS A 798 -14.50 -5.28 -38.98
C CYS A 798 -14.05 -4.14 -38.05
N GLN A 799 -14.90 -3.73 -37.10
CA GLN A 799 -14.60 -2.71 -36.11
C GLN A 799 -13.48 -3.14 -35.14
N ILE A 800 -13.51 -4.37 -34.63
CA ILE A 800 -12.44 -4.89 -33.76
C ILE A 800 -11.13 -5.05 -34.55
N MET A 801 -11.18 -5.62 -35.77
CA MET A 801 -10.01 -5.76 -36.63
C MET A 801 -9.39 -4.41 -37.01
N LYS A 802 -10.22 -3.38 -37.23
CA LYS A 802 -9.80 -1.99 -37.42
C LYS A 802 -9.05 -1.47 -36.20
N GLN A 803 -9.61 -1.63 -35.00
CA GLN A 803 -8.97 -1.17 -33.75
C GLN A 803 -7.69 -1.94 -33.42
N LEU A 804 -7.53 -3.14 -33.95
CA LEU A 804 -6.30 -3.91 -33.85
C LEU A 804 -5.30 -3.64 -35.00
N THR A 805 -5.63 -2.81 -36.00
CA THR A 805 -4.77 -2.55 -37.17
C THR A 805 -4.02 -1.24 -37.01
N PHE A 806 -2.70 -1.32 -36.84
CA PHE A 806 -1.81 -0.18 -36.57
C PHE A 806 -2.21 0.63 -35.32
N ASN A 807 -2.72 -0.06 -34.30
CA ASN A 807 -2.84 0.51 -32.96
C ASN A 807 -1.45 0.64 -32.35
N ARG A 808 -1.13 1.81 -31.79
CA ARG A 808 0.16 2.07 -31.13
C ARG A 808 0.04 2.06 -29.61
N LEU A 809 -1.19 1.99 -29.08
CA LEU A 809 -1.47 1.97 -27.66
C LEU A 809 -1.56 0.53 -27.18
N SER A 810 -0.52 0.05 -26.48
CA SER A 810 -0.41 -1.36 -26.06
C SER A 810 -1.59 -1.82 -25.20
N LEU A 811 -2.09 -0.99 -24.27
CA LEU A 811 -3.24 -1.33 -23.42
C LEU A 811 -4.54 -1.44 -24.23
N SER A 812 -4.76 -0.52 -25.15
CA SER A 812 -5.91 -0.52 -26.07
C SER A 812 -5.86 -1.77 -26.95
N GLU A 813 -4.71 -2.07 -27.53
CA GLU A 813 -4.50 -3.26 -28.35
C GLU A 813 -4.78 -4.57 -27.59
N GLU A 814 -4.28 -4.70 -26.35
CA GLU A 814 -4.52 -5.87 -25.49
C GLU A 814 -6.03 -6.10 -25.27
N ARG A 815 -6.77 -5.04 -24.92
CA ARG A 815 -8.23 -5.11 -24.74
C ARG A 815 -8.98 -5.39 -26.04
N GLY A 816 -8.46 -4.92 -27.17
CA GLY A 816 -8.98 -5.29 -28.49
C GLY A 816 -8.82 -6.79 -28.77
N TRP A 817 -7.73 -7.39 -28.30
CA TRP A 817 -7.50 -8.83 -28.41
C TRP A 817 -8.41 -9.64 -27.48
N GLU A 818 -8.74 -9.14 -26.29
CA GLU A 818 -9.78 -9.73 -25.44
C GLU A 818 -11.14 -9.75 -26.15
N LEU A 819 -11.54 -8.63 -26.79
CA LEU A 819 -12.78 -8.57 -27.57
C LEU A 819 -12.76 -9.55 -28.76
N MET A 820 -11.61 -9.70 -29.42
CA MET A 820 -11.41 -10.70 -30.49
C MET A 820 -11.56 -12.13 -29.95
N TYR A 821 -11.03 -12.42 -28.77
CA TYR A 821 -11.18 -13.73 -28.11
C TYR A 821 -12.63 -14.03 -27.76
N LEU A 822 -13.36 -13.05 -27.21
CA LEU A 822 -14.76 -13.19 -26.84
C LEU A 822 -15.65 -13.43 -28.07
N ILE A 823 -15.56 -12.59 -29.10
CA ILE A 823 -16.43 -12.68 -30.29
C ILE A 823 -16.27 -14.01 -31.05
N THR A 824 -15.05 -14.56 -31.11
CA THR A 824 -14.77 -15.83 -31.81
C THR A 824 -15.42 -17.05 -31.14
N GLY A 825 -15.87 -16.93 -29.89
CA GLY A 825 -16.65 -17.95 -29.19
C GLY A 825 -18.16 -17.68 -29.13
N LEU A 826 -18.65 -16.60 -29.75
CA LEU A 826 -20.08 -16.25 -29.76
C LEU A 826 -20.74 -16.58 -31.09
N PHE A 827 -20.21 -16.08 -32.20
CA PHE A 827 -20.78 -16.28 -33.53
C PHE A 827 -19.73 -16.13 -34.63
N LEU A 828 -20.04 -16.69 -35.81
CA LEU A 828 -19.17 -16.59 -36.98
C LEU A 828 -19.50 -15.37 -37.85
N PRO A 829 -18.49 -14.75 -38.50
CA PRO A 829 -18.72 -13.80 -39.58
C PRO A 829 -19.19 -14.51 -40.84
N SER A 830 -19.59 -13.74 -41.86
CA SER A 830 -19.91 -14.25 -43.19
C SER A 830 -18.73 -15.01 -43.82
N SER A 831 -19.02 -15.91 -44.76
CA SER A 831 -17.99 -16.72 -45.46
C SER A 831 -16.93 -15.86 -46.15
N GLN A 832 -17.29 -14.67 -46.62
CA GLN A 832 -16.38 -13.70 -47.23
C GLN A 832 -15.41 -13.11 -46.20
N LEU A 833 -15.92 -12.60 -45.06
CA LEU A 833 -15.09 -12.01 -44.01
C LEU A 833 -14.31 -13.06 -43.22
N LEU A 834 -14.82 -14.30 -43.09
CA LEU A 834 -14.15 -15.39 -42.39
C LEU A 834 -12.77 -15.70 -42.99
N ALA A 835 -12.64 -15.68 -44.31
CA ALA A 835 -11.36 -15.88 -44.99
C ALA A 835 -10.35 -14.77 -44.64
N GLU A 836 -10.80 -13.51 -44.60
CA GLU A 836 -9.97 -12.35 -44.26
C GLU A 836 -9.59 -12.36 -42.77
N LEU A 837 -10.51 -12.74 -41.87
CA LEU A 837 -10.26 -12.91 -40.44
C LEU A 837 -9.22 -14.01 -40.17
N GLN A 838 -9.31 -15.16 -40.85
CA GLN A 838 -8.32 -16.23 -40.69
C GLN A 838 -6.92 -15.81 -41.16
N LYS A 839 -6.82 -15.08 -42.28
CA LYS A 839 -5.53 -14.51 -42.74
C LYS A 839 -5.00 -13.47 -41.76
N PHE A 840 -5.87 -12.61 -41.24
CA PHE A 840 -5.56 -11.60 -40.24
C PHE A 840 -4.97 -12.20 -38.97
N LEU A 841 -5.67 -13.18 -38.37
CA LEU A 841 -5.22 -13.90 -37.18
C LEU A 841 -3.86 -14.59 -37.44
N LYS A 842 -3.75 -15.39 -38.51
CA LYS A 842 -2.51 -16.11 -38.86
C LYS A 842 -1.31 -15.20 -39.13
N SER A 843 -1.54 -13.95 -39.56
CA SER A 843 -0.45 -13.02 -39.83
C SER A 843 0.21 -12.47 -38.56
N ARG A 844 -0.46 -12.54 -37.40
CA ARG A 844 -0.07 -11.85 -36.15
C ARG A 844 0.41 -12.82 -35.09
N GLN A 845 1.45 -12.42 -34.35
CA GLN A 845 1.96 -13.17 -33.21
C GLN A 845 1.38 -12.58 -31.93
N HIS A 846 0.30 -13.19 -31.42
CA HIS A 846 -0.35 -12.84 -30.15
C HIS A 846 -0.78 -14.14 -29.43
N PRO A 847 -0.71 -14.22 -28.09
CA PRO A 847 -1.11 -15.42 -27.35
C PRO A 847 -2.54 -15.90 -27.66
N PHE A 848 -3.48 -14.97 -27.89
CA PHE A 848 -4.86 -15.32 -28.23
C PHE A 848 -5.07 -15.81 -29.67
N THR A 849 -4.11 -15.63 -30.59
CA THR A 849 -4.31 -15.97 -32.01
C THR A 849 -4.69 -17.43 -32.22
N GLU A 850 -3.98 -18.36 -31.57
CA GLU A 850 -4.24 -19.80 -31.71
C GLU A 850 -5.60 -20.18 -31.12
N HIS A 851 -5.92 -19.67 -29.93
CA HIS A 851 -7.19 -19.92 -29.28
C HIS A 851 -8.38 -19.32 -30.04
N CYS A 852 -8.25 -18.12 -30.60
CA CYS A 852 -9.25 -17.52 -31.49
C CYS A 852 -9.53 -18.42 -32.71
N LEU A 853 -8.48 -19.00 -33.32
CA LEU A 853 -8.64 -19.92 -34.45
C LEU A 853 -9.33 -21.23 -34.04
N GLN A 854 -8.97 -21.80 -32.89
CA GLN A 854 -9.62 -23.00 -32.34
C GLN A 854 -11.10 -22.75 -32.01
N ARG A 855 -11.42 -21.60 -31.39
CA ARG A 855 -12.79 -21.19 -31.07
C ARG A 855 -13.65 -20.98 -32.32
N LEU A 856 -13.11 -20.36 -33.37
CA LEU A 856 -13.80 -20.26 -34.67
C LEU A 856 -14.14 -21.63 -35.25
N GLN A 857 -13.20 -22.59 -35.23
CA GLN A 857 -13.44 -23.95 -35.72
C GLN A 857 -14.49 -24.69 -34.89
N ARG A 858 -14.48 -24.50 -33.56
CA ARG A 858 -15.46 -25.09 -32.65
C ARG A 858 -16.84 -24.47 -32.83
N CYS A 859 -16.94 -23.13 -32.95
CA CYS A 859 -18.18 -22.42 -33.22
C CYS A 859 -18.81 -22.87 -34.55
N GLN A 860 -18.00 -23.17 -35.57
CA GLN A 860 -18.48 -23.72 -36.84
C GLN A 860 -19.14 -25.11 -36.70
N LYS A 861 -18.69 -25.93 -35.74
CA LYS A 861 -19.25 -27.26 -35.49
C LYS A 861 -20.46 -27.23 -34.56
N VAL A 862 -20.41 -26.40 -33.52
CA VAL A 862 -21.41 -26.40 -32.42
C VAL A 862 -22.54 -25.39 -32.66
N GLY A 863 -22.30 -24.35 -33.47
CA GLY A 863 -23.23 -23.26 -33.73
C GLY A 863 -22.97 -22.02 -32.86
N PRO A 864 -23.71 -20.92 -33.09
CA PRO A 864 -23.57 -19.67 -32.34
C PRO A 864 -24.27 -19.72 -30.97
N ARG A 865 -23.75 -18.95 -30.03
CA ARG A 865 -24.38 -18.62 -28.73
C ARG A 865 -25.66 -17.81 -28.95
N ARG A 866 -26.55 -17.81 -27.95
CA ARG A 866 -27.77 -16.98 -27.96
C ARG A 866 -27.61 -15.69 -27.19
N PHE A 867 -26.75 -15.67 -26.18
CA PHE A 867 -26.52 -14.51 -25.33
C PHE A 867 -25.05 -14.04 -25.36
N PRO A 868 -24.79 -12.77 -25.01
CA PRO A 868 -23.44 -12.26 -24.85
C PRO A 868 -22.65 -13.01 -23.76
N PRO A 869 -21.31 -12.84 -23.72
CA PRO A 869 -20.45 -13.48 -22.72
C PRO A 869 -20.94 -13.21 -21.30
N TYR A 870 -20.94 -14.25 -20.47
CA TYR A 870 -21.27 -14.15 -19.07
C TYR A 870 -20.15 -13.42 -18.29
N SER A 871 -20.47 -12.83 -17.13
CA SER A 871 -19.51 -12.01 -16.36
C SER A 871 -18.21 -12.75 -16.03
N ILE A 872 -18.31 -14.04 -15.69
CA ILE A 872 -17.15 -14.90 -15.41
C ILE A 872 -16.26 -15.07 -16.65
N GLU A 873 -16.86 -15.17 -17.85
CA GLU A 873 -16.10 -15.30 -19.11
C GLU A 873 -15.29 -14.01 -19.39
N VAL A 874 -15.86 -12.85 -19.06
CA VAL A 874 -15.21 -11.54 -19.23
C VAL A 874 -14.12 -11.31 -18.17
N GLU A 875 -14.39 -11.67 -16.91
CA GLU A 875 -13.41 -11.54 -15.82
C GLU A 875 -12.21 -12.48 -16.03
N ALA A 876 -12.45 -13.72 -16.47
CA ALA A 876 -11.38 -14.67 -16.75
C ALA A 876 -10.40 -14.14 -17.81
N ILE A 877 -10.93 -13.61 -18.93
CA ILE A 877 -10.06 -13.10 -20.00
C ILE A 877 -9.35 -11.79 -19.62
N GLN A 878 -9.99 -10.92 -18.84
CA GLN A 878 -9.35 -9.70 -18.28
C GLN A 878 -8.21 -10.04 -17.31
N HIS A 879 -8.30 -11.17 -16.62
CA HIS A 879 -7.23 -11.74 -15.79
C HIS A 879 -6.24 -12.64 -16.56
N LYS A 880 -6.34 -12.69 -17.90
CA LYS A 880 -5.51 -13.52 -18.79
C LYS A 880 -5.61 -15.03 -18.52
N SER A 881 -6.73 -15.47 -17.94
CA SER A 881 -7.06 -16.88 -17.77
C SER A 881 -7.90 -17.37 -18.93
N LEU A 882 -7.43 -18.39 -19.64
CA LEU A 882 -8.16 -19.02 -20.75
C LEU A 882 -9.03 -20.20 -20.28
N GLU A 883 -8.72 -20.74 -19.11
CA GLU A 883 -9.41 -21.87 -18.50
C GLU A 883 -10.36 -21.34 -17.41
N ILE A 884 -11.63 -21.76 -17.47
CA ILE A 884 -12.66 -21.38 -16.49
C ILE A 884 -13.15 -22.65 -15.82
N PHE A 885 -12.94 -22.77 -14.51
CA PHE A 885 -13.37 -23.93 -13.74
C PHE A 885 -14.68 -23.64 -12.99
N HIS A 886 -15.69 -24.50 -13.16
CA HIS A 886 -16.92 -24.49 -12.38
C HIS A 886 -16.96 -25.69 -11.44
N LYS A 887 -17.36 -25.42 -10.19
CA LYS A 887 -17.60 -26.46 -9.20
C LYS A 887 -18.93 -27.15 -9.47
N ILE A 888 -18.87 -28.47 -9.64
CA ILE A 888 -20.03 -29.35 -9.78
C ILE A 888 -20.21 -30.10 -8.48
N TYR A 889 -21.40 -29.99 -7.90
CA TYR A 889 -21.78 -30.66 -6.67
C TYR A 889 -22.47 -31.99 -6.99
N PHE A 890 -22.07 -33.04 -6.28
CA PHE A 890 -22.64 -34.37 -6.41
C PHE A 890 -23.63 -34.67 -5.29
N PRO A 891 -24.57 -35.62 -5.49
CA PRO A 891 -25.57 -35.98 -4.49
C PRO A 891 -25.02 -36.61 -3.19
N ASP A 892 -23.73 -36.95 -3.14
CA ASP A 892 -23.03 -37.51 -1.98
C ASP A 892 -22.31 -36.43 -1.13
N ASP A 893 -22.68 -35.16 -1.33
CA ASP A 893 -22.10 -33.97 -0.70
C ASP A 893 -20.63 -33.71 -1.06
N THR A 894 -20.10 -34.33 -2.13
CA THR A 894 -18.78 -34.01 -2.69
C THR A 894 -18.86 -32.94 -3.79
N ASP A 895 -17.78 -32.17 -3.99
CA ASP A 895 -17.65 -31.22 -5.10
C ASP A 895 -16.34 -31.42 -5.88
N GLU A 896 -16.43 -31.37 -7.22
CA GLU A 896 -15.25 -31.33 -8.10
C GLU A 896 -15.33 -30.18 -9.10
N ALA A 897 -14.16 -29.64 -9.46
CA ALA A 897 -14.05 -28.56 -10.44
C ALA A 897 -13.84 -29.12 -11.86
N PHE A 898 -14.66 -28.66 -12.80
CA PHE A 898 -14.60 -29.00 -14.22
C PHE A 898 -14.38 -27.76 -15.08
N GLU A 899 -13.58 -27.90 -16.13
CA GLU A 899 -13.35 -26.82 -17.10
C GLU A 899 -14.60 -26.61 -17.96
N VAL A 900 -15.06 -25.36 -18.05
CA VAL A 900 -16.25 -24.94 -18.80
C VAL A 900 -15.91 -23.76 -19.70
N ASP A 901 -15.70 -24.06 -20.98
CA ASP A 901 -15.53 -23.07 -22.05
C ASP A 901 -16.89 -22.49 -22.52
N SER A 902 -16.86 -21.31 -23.14
CA SER A 902 -18.00 -20.59 -23.75
C SER A 902 -18.86 -21.46 -24.67
N LEU A 903 -18.26 -22.41 -25.38
CA LEU A 903 -18.93 -23.30 -26.33
C LEU A 903 -19.27 -24.67 -25.73
N THR A 904 -19.26 -24.81 -24.40
CA THR A 904 -19.58 -26.07 -23.71
C THR A 904 -21.09 -26.20 -23.53
N ARG A 905 -21.68 -27.26 -24.07
CA ARG A 905 -23.09 -27.61 -23.84
C ARG A 905 -23.21 -28.49 -22.61
N ALA A 906 -24.39 -28.47 -21.98
CA ALA A 906 -24.65 -29.29 -20.80
C ALA A 906 -24.36 -30.78 -21.02
N ILE A 907 -24.69 -31.33 -22.21
CA ILE A 907 -24.40 -32.73 -22.54
C ILE A 907 -22.90 -33.03 -22.65
N ASP A 908 -22.10 -32.06 -23.13
CA ASP A 908 -20.64 -32.22 -23.27
C ASP A 908 -19.99 -32.21 -21.87
N LEU A 909 -20.49 -31.37 -20.96
CA LEU A 909 -20.08 -31.33 -19.57
C LEU A 909 -20.47 -32.61 -18.82
N CYS A 910 -21.71 -33.11 -18.99
CA CYS A 910 -22.13 -34.41 -18.43
C CYS A 910 -21.22 -35.56 -18.88
N LYS A 911 -20.83 -35.60 -20.16
CA LYS A 911 -19.91 -36.62 -20.69
C LYS A 911 -18.52 -36.51 -20.05
N THR A 912 -18.02 -35.30 -19.86
CA THR A 912 -16.72 -35.05 -19.23
C THR A 912 -16.72 -35.50 -17.77
N ILE A 913 -17.80 -35.21 -17.05
CA ILE A 913 -18.02 -35.68 -15.67
C ILE A 913 -18.09 -37.21 -15.63
N GLY A 914 -18.89 -37.83 -16.49
CA GLY A 914 -19.02 -39.28 -16.54
C GLY A 914 -17.72 -40.01 -16.84
N LEU A 915 -16.90 -39.47 -17.75
CA LEU A 915 -15.56 -40.00 -18.04
C LEU A 915 -14.64 -39.91 -16.83
N ARG A 916 -14.65 -38.78 -16.10
CA ARG A 916 -13.82 -38.58 -14.90
C ARG A 916 -14.22 -39.48 -13.73
N LEU A 917 -15.52 -39.73 -13.58
CA LEU A 917 -16.07 -40.65 -12.57
C LEU A 917 -16.00 -42.13 -12.97
N GLY A 918 -15.58 -42.45 -14.20
CA GLY A 918 -15.52 -43.84 -14.69
C GLY A 918 -16.88 -44.50 -14.92
N LEU A 919 -17.92 -43.72 -15.25
CA LEU A 919 -19.26 -44.23 -15.55
C LEU A 919 -19.28 -45.01 -16.87
N GLN A 920 -19.91 -46.19 -16.88
CA GLN A 920 -20.07 -46.99 -18.10
C GLN A 920 -21.12 -46.43 -19.07
N SER A 921 -22.12 -45.69 -18.55
CA SER A 921 -23.08 -44.94 -19.34
C SER A 921 -23.44 -43.64 -18.63
N THR A 922 -23.56 -42.56 -19.41
CA THR A 922 -24.06 -41.25 -18.95
C THR A 922 -25.53 -41.05 -19.30
N ASP A 923 -26.21 -42.08 -19.82
CA ASP A 923 -27.61 -41.99 -20.23
C ASP A 923 -28.52 -41.77 -19.00
N GLY A 924 -29.38 -40.74 -19.09
CA GLY A 924 -30.26 -40.35 -17.99
C GLY A 924 -29.65 -39.34 -17.00
N PHE A 925 -28.35 -39.07 -17.07
CA PHE A 925 -27.71 -38.02 -16.25
C PHE A 925 -27.92 -36.63 -16.86
N SER A 926 -28.27 -35.66 -16.01
CA SER A 926 -28.49 -34.27 -16.38
C SER A 926 -27.88 -33.35 -15.34
N LEU A 927 -27.50 -32.14 -15.77
CA LEU A 927 -27.06 -31.09 -14.87
C LEU A 927 -28.27 -30.37 -14.29
N PHE A 928 -28.18 -30.06 -13.00
CA PHE A 928 -29.19 -29.30 -12.29
C PHE A 928 -28.58 -28.05 -11.70
N VAL A 929 -29.30 -26.93 -11.80
CA VAL A 929 -28.94 -25.67 -11.15
C VAL A 929 -29.94 -25.46 -10.01
N ALA A 930 -29.42 -25.45 -8.78
CA ALA A 930 -30.21 -25.16 -7.58
C ALA A 930 -30.06 -23.69 -7.20
N ILE A 931 -31.18 -22.97 -7.09
CA ILE A 931 -31.20 -21.58 -6.61
C ILE A 931 -32.26 -21.45 -5.53
N SER A 932 -31.83 -21.06 -4.33
CA SER A 932 -32.68 -20.98 -3.14
C SER A 932 -33.39 -22.32 -2.88
N ASP A 933 -34.72 -22.37 -3.04
CA ASP A 933 -35.60 -23.52 -2.81
C ASP A 933 -36.01 -24.25 -4.10
N ARG A 934 -35.46 -23.86 -5.27
CA ARG A 934 -35.86 -24.40 -6.58
C ARG A 934 -34.69 -25.04 -7.31
N VAL A 935 -34.98 -26.12 -8.03
CA VAL A 935 -34.01 -26.88 -8.83
C VAL A 935 -34.47 -26.90 -10.28
N PHE A 936 -33.60 -26.47 -11.19
CA PHE A 936 -33.87 -26.41 -12.63
C PHE A 936 -32.96 -27.40 -13.37
N SER A 937 -33.54 -28.22 -14.25
CA SER A 937 -32.76 -29.10 -15.13
C SER A 937 -32.24 -28.29 -16.32
N VAL A 938 -30.94 -28.42 -16.60
CA VAL A 938 -30.29 -27.79 -17.75
C VAL A 938 -30.55 -28.65 -18.99
N PRO A 939 -31.18 -28.13 -20.05
CA PRO A 939 -31.37 -28.87 -21.30
C PRO A 939 -30.03 -29.29 -21.89
N GLY A 940 -29.87 -30.56 -22.28
CA GLY A 940 -28.59 -31.11 -22.75
C GLY A 940 -27.95 -30.35 -23.92
N ASN A 941 -28.76 -29.79 -24.82
CA ASN A 941 -28.30 -29.04 -25.99
C ASN A 941 -28.04 -27.54 -25.71
N ALA A 942 -28.39 -27.03 -24.53
CA ALA A 942 -28.15 -25.64 -24.18
C ALA A 942 -26.67 -25.41 -23.85
N PHE A 943 -26.14 -24.25 -24.26
CA PHE A 943 -24.85 -23.77 -23.77
C PHE A 943 -24.96 -23.43 -22.29
N PHE A 944 -23.96 -23.85 -21.50
CA PHE A 944 -24.00 -23.73 -20.05
C PHE A 944 -24.25 -22.29 -19.58
N TYR A 945 -23.47 -21.33 -20.09
CA TYR A 945 -23.60 -19.92 -19.73
C TYR A 945 -24.87 -19.24 -20.29
N ASP A 946 -25.40 -19.70 -21.43
CA ASP A 946 -26.67 -19.17 -21.96
C ASP A 946 -27.84 -19.54 -21.04
N PHE A 947 -27.86 -20.78 -20.54
CA PHE A 947 -28.89 -21.24 -19.62
C PHE A 947 -28.81 -20.52 -18.26
N LEU A 948 -27.61 -20.30 -17.71
CA LEU A 948 -27.44 -19.54 -16.47
C LEU A 948 -27.98 -18.12 -16.59
N ARG A 949 -27.73 -17.47 -17.74
CA ARG A 949 -28.22 -16.11 -17.99
C ARG A 949 -29.74 -16.07 -18.14
N GLU A 950 -30.32 -16.99 -18.91
CA GLU A 950 -31.77 -17.12 -19.07
C GLU A 950 -32.48 -17.32 -17.72
N LEU A 951 -31.91 -18.14 -16.84
CA LEU A 951 -32.44 -18.41 -15.50
C LEU A 951 -32.39 -17.15 -14.62
N ILE A 952 -31.30 -16.40 -14.63
CA ILE A 952 -31.16 -15.14 -13.86
C ILE A 952 -32.13 -14.07 -14.37
N GLU A 953 -32.30 -13.93 -15.68
CA GLU A 953 -33.26 -12.99 -16.26
C GLU A 953 -34.71 -13.36 -15.90
N TRP A 954 -35.05 -14.64 -15.96
CA TRP A 954 -36.34 -15.14 -15.51
C TRP A 954 -36.60 -14.85 -14.02
N MET A 955 -35.59 -15.01 -13.15
CA MET A 955 -35.72 -14.67 -11.73
C MET A 955 -35.93 -13.17 -11.50
N LYS A 956 -35.23 -12.31 -12.26
CA LYS A 956 -35.41 -10.85 -12.19
C LYS A 956 -36.82 -10.45 -12.61
N ALA A 957 -37.38 -11.10 -13.63
CA ALA A 957 -38.75 -10.86 -14.09
C ALA A 957 -39.82 -11.39 -13.11
N SER A 958 -39.50 -12.42 -12.31
CA SER A 958 -40.46 -13.12 -11.44
C SER A 958 -40.60 -12.54 -10.03
N LYS A 959 -39.78 -11.56 -9.61
CA LYS A 959 -39.89 -10.91 -8.29
C LYS A 959 -40.70 -9.60 -8.38
N PRO A 960 -41.82 -9.44 -7.63
CA PRO A 960 -42.47 -8.15 -7.46
C PRO A 960 -41.53 -7.20 -6.70
N SER A 961 -41.39 -5.97 -7.17
CA SER A 961 -40.56 -4.94 -6.55
C SER A 961 -41.14 -4.43 -5.23
N TRP A 962 -40.87 -5.14 -4.13
CA TRP A 962 -40.89 -4.57 -2.78
C TRP A 962 -39.49 -4.65 -2.18
N GLY A 963 -39.03 -3.51 -1.68
CA GLY A 963 -37.61 -3.22 -1.44
C GLY A 963 -36.92 -4.20 -0.49
N SER A 964 -35.88 -4.84 -0.99
CA SER A 964 -34.70 -5.24 -0.21
C SER A 964 -33.53 -5.47 -1.15
N LYS A 965 -32.46 -4.68 -0.99
CA LYS A 965 -31.17 -4.87 -1.65
C LYS A 965 -30.48 -6.06 -0.99
N TYR A 966 -30.71 -7.25 -1.52
CA TYR A 966 -29.77 -8.36 -1.38
C TYR A 966 -29.34 -8.77 -2.80
N ASP A 967 -28.06 -8.56 -3.07
CA ASP A 967 -27.37 -8.95 -4.29
C ASP A 967 -27.46 -10.48 -4.45
N CYS A 968 -28.24 -10.95 -5.42
CA CYS A 968 -28.18 -12.32 -5.91
C CYS A 968 -27.05 -12.44 -6.95
N HIS A 969 -25.78 -12.38 -6.54
CA HIS A 969 -24.64 -12.60 -7.45
C HIS A 969 -23.47 -13.34 -6.78
N SER A 970 -23.77 -14.49 -6.18
CA SER A 970 -22.80 -15.54 -5.89
C SER A 970 -23.32 -16.86 -6.46
N LEU A 971 -23.12 -17.04 -7.77
CA LEU A 971 -23.21 -18.30 -8.50
C LEU A 971 -22.11 -18.33 -9.55
#